data_AF-A0A318QWU9-F1
#
_entry.id   AF-A0A318QWU9-F1
#
_cell.length_a   1.000
_cell.length_b   1.000
_cell.length_c   1.000
_cell.angle_alpha   90.00
_cell.angle_beta   90.00
_cell.angle_gamma   90.00
#
_symmetry.space_group_name_H-M   'P 1'
#
loop_
_entity.id
_entity.type
_entity.pdbx_description
1 polymer ?
#
loop_
_entity_poly.entity_id
_entity_poly.type
_entity_poly.pdbx_seq_one_letter_code
_entity_poly.pdbx_strand_id
1 'polypeptide(L)'
;MNINFREIEAFKNIDAANIEKLKADAQLIKFSLGQPLCKKEIIPNKVFIILQGQARFLHDNGMSSETIVKLKPITFVGLSSILRAHGCEEIMAVNELIAIGLSDTIILDLYENDLNFRDWCQSKIQFPEIYSIANHLNENLPKKIFNLKELINILIKNIRLKSIVDEEILEPKEDYVSIAGSDNIDGYRLYDLINVRKKISIRGKLDGRVFEIPKEIYEKISQLSSSIDSNNDTLNNGDFSVSDSEYTNPDIYETVEDMGQYKNNKNFKIIRAKGELRETIACLQMLASELNLPYRVDAIDKILRDNLTSGKKPTIQLLGSITSMMGLRSFATKLPAKFANRLPSPSLIVWKEAFAVVKESRSDFLEIISPSEGSIKIQPEHFNESFPEGFIELLSVEKHEQTPEVKFGIQWLLPSINKYKGVLSQVLLASFVVQLFGLANPLMIQIIIDKVINQRSMDTLQILGLALVVITILGGIIGSLRTFLFTETTNRIDTRLGAEVIDHLLRLPLNYFDRRPVGELGSRVAELEKIRNFLTGQALTTILDAAFSLIYIIVMLFYSWLLTLLALGVVPIQILITLVGTPLIRRQIREIAQENAKTQSHLVEILTGIQTVKAQNVERVSRWKWQELYNTYIAKSFQKTITGTALGETSQVLQQISQLVVLWAGASLVLKGELTLGQLIAFRIISSYVTQPLLRLSTIWQNIQELRVSFERLGDIIDTPEETSDKDKEKIPLPSITGNVEFKNIFFTFNDDKDVILKNINLKIKSGQFVGVVGQSGSGKSTLMKLLPRLYKPQGGKVLIDNYDVNKVELYSLRRQIGIVPQEPLLFAGSINSNIALTDPEAPSEEIVKAARIANAHDFIMDLNDGYSTNIGERGSGLSGGQKQRIAIARTLLSNPKLLIMDEATSALDYETERKVCEGLRSSSKGRTVFFITHRLSTVKNSDLILMLHEGTIVETGTHEELMNLKGRYFALYCQQESN
;
A
#
# COMPACT_ATOMS: atom_id res chain seq x y z
N MET A 1 44.01 -22.57 15.74
CA MET A 1 44.08 -21.75 16.97
C MET A 1 43.52 -22.59 18.11
N ASN A 2 44.28 -22.87 19.19
CA ASN A 2 43.75 -23.60 20.36
C ASN A 2 42.92 -22.63 21.21
N ILE A 3 41.60 -22.63 21.02
CA ILE A 3 40.68 -21.77 21.77
C ILE A 3 40.45 -22.37 23.16
N ASN A 4 40.83 -21.64 24.20
CA ASN A 4 40.59 -22.04 25.58
C ASN A 4 39.21 -21.52 26.03
N PHE A 5 38.15 -22.30 25.80
CA PHE A 5 36.78 -21.94 26.20
C PHE A 5 36.64 -21.60 27.68
N ARG A 6 37.53 -22.11 28.56
CA ARG A 6 37.52 -21.83 30.01
C ARG A 6 37.87 -20.38 30.38
N GLU A 7 38.39 -19.59 29.45
CA GLU A 7 38.63 -18.16 29.65
C GLU A 7 37.36 -17.31 29.50
N ILE A 8 36.31 -17.89 28.90
CA ILE A 8 35.01 -17.24 28.74
C ILE A 8 34.19 -17.52 30.00
N GLU A 9 33.71 -16.45 30.65
CA GLU A 9 32.99 -16.52 31.93
C GLU A 9 31.82 -17.52 31.90
N ALA A 10 31.05 -17.55 30.80
CA ALA A 10 29.92 -18.46 30.61
C ALA A 10 30.32 -19.95 30.61
N PHE A 11 31.57 -20.27 30.29
CA PHE A 11 32.06 -21.63 30.09
C PHE A 11 33.14 -22.05 31.10
N LYS A 12 33.45 -21.19 32.08
CA LYS A 12 34.56 -21.38 33.03
C LYS A 12 34.43 -22.65 33.87
N ASN A 13 33.20 -23.01 34.24
CA ASN A 13 32.88 -24.13 35.13
C ASN A 13 32.11 -25.28 34.43
N ILE A 14 32.11 -25.31 33.09
CA ILE A 14 31.43 -26.35 32.31
C ILE A 14 32.23 -27.67 32.35
N ASP A 15 31.51 -28.79 32.34
CA ASP A 15 32.09 -30.12 32.35
C ASP A 15 33.01 -30.38 31.15
N ALA A 16 34.07 -31.16 31.35
CA ALA A 16 35.08 -31.42 30.33
C ALA A 16 34.50 -32.07 29.05
N ALA A 17 33.47 -32.91 29.17
CA ALA A 17 32.77 -33.53 28.04
C ALA A 17 31.99 -32.50 27.20
N ASN A 18 31.35 -31.52 27.84
CA ASN A 18 30.63 -30.44 27.17
C ASN A 18 31.60 -29.46 26.48
N ILE A 19 32.81 -29.27 27.03
CA ILE A 19 33.87 -28.50 26.37
C ILE A 19 34.36 -29.21 25.08
N GLU A 20 34.41 -30.54 25.05
CA GLU A 20 34.74 -31.27 23.82
C GLU A 20 33.66 -31.15 22.75
N LYS A 21 32.38 -31.22 23.14
CA LYS A 21 31.26 -30.96 22.22
C LYS A 21 31.30 -29.54 21.65
N LEU A 22 31.57 -28.53 22.50
CA LEU A 22 31.75 -27.14 22.08
C LEU A 22 32.88 -26.99 21.07
N LYS A 23 34.02 -27.65 21.29
CA LYS A 23 35.15 -27.65 20.35
C LYS A 23 34.81 -28.30 19.02
N ALA A 24 33.96 -29.34 19.01
CA ALA A 24 33.54 -30.03 17.80
C ALA A 24 32.57 -29.20 16.94
N ASP A 25 31.68 -28.42 17.56
CA ASP A 25 30.71 -27.56 16.86
C ASP A 25 31.30 -26.19 16.46
N ALA A 26 32.28 -25.69 17.22
CA ALA A 26 32.87 -24.36 17.03
C ALA A 26 33.48 -24.13 15.64
N GLN A 27 32.95 -23.14 14.92
CA GLN A 27 33.45 -22.71 13.62
C GLN A 27 34.06 -21.32 13.70
N LEU A 28 35.27 -21.15 13.18
CA LEU A 28 35.90 -19.84 13.01
C LEU A 28 35.33 -19.12 11.79
N ILE A 29 34.74 -17.96 12.01
CA ILE A 29 34.03 -17.20 10.99
C ILE A 29 34.61 -15.78 10.95
N LYS A 30 34.96 -15.32 9.75
CA LYS A 30 35.38 -13.94 9.52
C LYS A 30 34.22 -13.13 8.97
N PHE A 31 34.05 -11.95 9.54
CA PHE A 31 33.12 -10.93 9.11
C PHE A 31 33.92 -9.76 8.53
N SER A 32 33.53 -9.33 7.33
CA SER A 32 34.08 -8.14 6.69
C SER A 32 33.50 -6.87 7.32
N LEU A 33 34.16 -5.72 7.14
CA LEU A 33 33.67 -4.43 7.61
C LEU A 33 32.23 -4.16 7.13
N GLY A 34 31.33 -3.83 8.05
CA GLY A 34 29.93 -3.57 7.77
C GLY A 34 29.06 -4.82 7.53
N GLN A 35 29.61 -6.03 7.63
CA GLN A 35 28.84 -7.26 7.51
C GLN A 35 27.98 -7.47 8.79
N PRO A 36 26.69 -7.81 8.67
CA PRO A 36 25.86 -8.12 9.82
C PRO A 36 26.28 -9.44 10.47
N LEU A 37 26.26 -9.47 11.79
CA LEU A 37 26.42 -10.70 12.60
C LEU A 37 25.04 -11.24 13.03
N CYS A 38 24.10 -10.35 13.31
CA CYS A 38 22.72 -10.68 13.70
C CYS A 38 21.78 -9.56 13.27
N LYS A 39 20.53 -9.91 12.95
CA LYS A 39 19.46 -8.96 12.60
C LYS A 39 18.34 -9.06 13.64
N LYS A 40 17.70 -7.92 13.94
CA LYS A 40 16.66 -7.80 14.96
C LYS A 40 15.43 -8.66 14.68
N GLU A 41 15.14 -8.93 13.41
CA GLU A 41 13.90 -9.60 12.96
C GLU A 41 13.91 -11.11 13.10
N ILE A 42 15.07 -11.73 13.34
CA ILE A 42 15.23 -13.19 13.35
C ILE A 42 15.84 -13.67 14.67
N ILE A 43 15.53 -14.92 15.03
CA ILE A 43 16.33 -15.65 16.03
C ILE A 43 17.44 -16.37 15.25
N PRO A 44 18.73 -16.07 15.48
CA PRO A 44 19.81 -16.61 14.66
C PRO A 44 20.01 -18.11 14.95
N ASN A 45 20.30 -18.89 13.91
CA ASN A 45 20.65 -20.30 14.04
C ASN A 45 22.06 -20.57 14.59
N LYS A 46 22.85 -19.51 14.80
CA LYS A 46 24.18 -19.56 15.42
C LYS A 46 24.36 -18.41 16.41
N VAL A 47 25.02 -18.72 17.53
CA VAL A 47 25.52 -17.74 18.48
C VAL A 47 26.99 -17.47 18.19
N PHE A 48 27.35 -16.20 18.05
CA PHE A 48 28.73 -15.79 17.79
C PHE A 48 29.42 -15.27 19.04
N ILE A 49 30.69 -15.63 19.21
CA ILE A 49 31.57 -15.10 20.26
C ILE A 49 32.72 -14.35 19.58
N ILE A 50 32.80 -13.04 19.78
CA ILE A 50 33.83 -12.21 19.15
C ILE A 50 35.20 -12.56 19.73
N LEU A 51 36.16 -12.97 18.90
CA LEU A 51 37.55 -13.23 19.33
C LEU A 51 38.48 -12.04 19.04
N GLN A 52 38.35 -11.45 17.87
CA GLN A 52 39.19 -10.34 17.40
C GLN A 52 38.34 -9.36 16.59
N GLY A 53 38.65 -8.07 16.68
CA GLY A 53 37.86 -7.00 16.06
C GLY A 53 36.77 -6.46 16.98
N GLN A 54 35.94 -5.58 16.44
CA GLN A 54 34.83 -4.94 17.14
C GLN A 54 33.55 -5.04 16.31
N ALA A 55 32.43 -5.23 17.00
CA ALA A 55 31.11 -5.09 16.40
C ALA A 55 30.41 -3.87 16.99
N ARG A 56 29.36 -3.40 16.34
CA ARG A 56 28.51 -2.31 16.80
C ARG A 56 27.09 -2.81 16.93
N PHE A 57 26.47 -2.55 18.07
CA PHE A 57 25.05 -2.72 18.27
C PHE A 57 24.32 -1.47 17.76
N LEU A 58 23.31 -1.68 16.94
CA LEU A 58 22.65 -0.62 16.19
C LEU A 58 21.22 -0.40 16.66
N HIS A 59 20.85 0.87 16.69
CA HIS A 59 19.46 1.29 16.80
C HIS A 59 18.99 1.75 15.43
N ASP A 60 17.97 1.10 14.90
CA ASP A 60 17.32 1.54 13.68
C ASP A 60 16.14 2.46 14.02
N ASN A 61 16.25 3.71 13.58
CA ASN A 61 15.23 4.75 13.72
C ASN A 61 14.36 4.91 12.47
N GLY A 62 14.47 4.00 11.49
CA GLY A 62 13.76 4.04 10.21
C GLY A 62 14.40 4.93 9.14
N MET A 63 15.20 5.93 9.55
CA MET A 63 15.96 6.84 8.66
C MET A 63 17.47 6.57 8.62
N SER A 64 18.05 6.13 9.74
CA SER A 64 19.49 5.86 9.87
C SER A 64 19.75 4.90 11.04
N SER A 65 20.81 4.09 10.92
CA SER A 65 21.26 3.20 11.99
C SER A 65 22.28 3.90 12.88
N GLU A 66 21.90 4.24 14.12
CA GLU A 66 22.81 4.82 15.10
C GLU A 66 23.57 3.71 15.85
N THR A 67 24.87 3.90 16.09
CA THR A 67 25.64 2.99 16.96
C THR A 67 25.38 3.32 18.43
N ILE A 68 24.75 2.39 19.14
CA ILE A 68 24.47 2.54 20.57
C ILE A 68 25.70 2.16 21.40
N VAL A 69 26.30 1.01 21.10
CA VAL A 69 27.51 0.51 21.80
C VAL A 69 28.41 -0.26 20.86
N LYS A 70 29.72 -0.19 21.09
CA LYS A 70 30.71 -1.05 20.43
C LYS A 70 30.98 -2.27 21.31
N LEU A 71 30.78 -3.46 20.75
CA LEU A 71 31.01 -4.76 21.38
C LEU A 71 32.50 -5.12 21.27
N LYS A 72 33.08 -5.52 22.40
CA LYS A 72 34.50 -5.90 22.52
C LYS A 72 34.66 -7.43 22.38
N PRO A 73 35.89 -7.94 22.20
CA PRO A 73 36.16 -9.38 22.27
C PRO A 73 35.58 -10.03 23.54
N ILE A 74 35.21 -11.30 23.42
CA ILE A 74 34.56 -12.15 24.44
C ILE A 74 33.08 -11.78 24.69
N THR A 75 32.45 -11.03 23.78
CA THR A 75 31.01 -10.74 23.82
C THR A 75 30.21 -11.74 22.99
N PHE A 76 29.08 -12.21 23.52
CA PHE A 76 28.11 -13.05 22.81
C PHE A 76 27.21 -12.21 21.91
N VAL A 77 26.89 -12.75 20.73
CA VAL A 77 25.99 -12.16 19.73
C VAL A 77 25.01 -13.24 19.29
N GLY A 78 23.71 -12.97 19.38
CA GLY A 78 22.65 -13.93 19.02
C GLY A 78 22.08 -14.69 20.22
N LEU A 79 22.82 -14.76 21.33
CA LEU A 79 22.39 -15.47 22.54
C LEU A 79 21.15 -14.84 23.18
N SER A 80 21.07 -13.50 23.20
CA SER A 80 19.94 -12.79 23.81
C SER A 80 18.64 -13.08 23.04
N SER A 81 18.75 -13.19 21.72
CA SER A 81 17.61 -13.51 20.84
C SER A 81 17.10 -14.93 21.05
N ILE A 82 18.01 -15.89 21.31
CA ILE A 82 17.65 -17.27 21.68
C ILE A 82 16.98 -17.32 23.05
N LEU A 83 17.62 -16.75 24.09
CA LEU A 83 17.11 -16.80 25.48
C LEU A 83 15.74 -16.16 25.66
N ARG A 84 15.36 -15.23 24.78
CA ARG A 84 14.05 -14.55 24.80
C ARG A 84 13.01 -15.20 23.90
N ALA A 85 13.38 -16.23 23.15
CA ALA A 85 12.56 -16.80 22.08
C ALA A 85 12.04 -15.72 21.10
N HIS A 86 12.83 -14.66 20.86
CA HIS A 86 12.46 -13.53 20.00
C HIS A 86 13.70 -12.74 19.56
N GLY A 87 13.80 -12.40 18.27
CA GLY A 87 14.89 -11.58 17.72
C GLY A 87 15.00 -10.21 18.41
N CYS A 88 16.18 -9.84 18.89
CA CYS A 88 16.36 -8.54 19.56
C CYS A 88 17.72 -7.86 19.30
N GLU A 89 18.57 -8.46 18.46
CA GLU A 89 19.95 -8.04 18.24
C GLU A 89 20.19 -7.57 16.81
N GLU A 90 20.51 -6.28 16.62
CA GLU A 90 20.95 -5.70 15.35
C GLU A 90 22.44 -5.35 15.46
N ILE A 91 23.31 -6.21 14.94
CA ILE A 91 24.76 -6.12 15.17
C ILE A 91 25.53 -6.20 13.85
N MET A 92 26.43 -5.24 13.61
CA MET A 92 27.32 -5.20 12.44
C MET A 92 28.79 -5.16 12.84
N ALA A 93 29.68 -5.74 12.02
CA ALA A 93 31.12 -5.61 12.18
C ALA A 93 31.59 -4.16 11.93
N VAL A 94 32.43 -3.62 12.82
CA VAL A 94 33.02 -2.27 12.69
C VAL A 94 34.29 -2.32 11.85
N ASN A 95 35.08 -3.37 12.02
CA ASN A 95 36.29 -3.69 11.28
C ASN A 95 36.26 -5.18 10.91
N GLU A 96 37.31 -5.68 10.26
CA GLU A 96 37.46 -7.12 10.10
C GLU A 96 37.40 -7.80 11.48
N LEU A 97 36.43 -8.69 11.63
CA LEU A 97 36.08 -9.31 12.90
C LEU A 97 36.12 -10.82 12.74
N ILE A 98 36.74 -11.49 13.68
CA ILE A 98 36.79 -12.95 13.75
C ILE A 98 35.96 -13.37 14.97
N ALA A 99 35.01 -14.27 14.75
CA ALA A 99 34.18 -14.82 15.80
C ALA A 99 34.11 -16.35 15.71
N ILE A 100 33.81 -16.99 16.84
CA ILE A 100 33.40 -18.40 16.89
C ILE A 100 31.90 -18.43 16.70
N GLY A 101 31.41 -19.15 15.70
CA GLY A 101 30.00 -19.53 15.58
C GLY A 101 29.75 -20.87 16.26
N LEU A 102 28.78 -20.89 17.17
CA LEU A 102 28.21 -22.08 17.81
C LEU A 102 26.77 -22.26 17.31
N SER A 103 26.34 -23.47 16.97
CA SER A 103 24.97 -23.72 16.56
C SER A 103 23.95 -23.48 17.69
N ASP A 104 22.75 -23.07 17.35
CA ASP A 104 21.61 -23.02 18.27
C ASP A 104 21.36 -24.38 18.96
N THR A 105 21.55 -25.49 18.24
CA THR A 105 21.41 -26.84 18.79
C THR A 105 22.37 -27.14 19.93
N ILE A 106 23.66 -26.76 19.83
CA ILE A 106 24.61 -27.00 20.93
C ILE A 106 24.34 -26.06 22.11
N ILE A 107 23.88 -24.84 21.85
CA ILE A 107 23.52 -23.87 22.90
C ILE A 107 22.32 -24.37 23.70
N LEU A 108 21.31 -24.96 23.03
CA LEU A 108 20.18 -25.60 23.68
C LEU A 108 20.59 -26.86 24.46
N ASP A 109 21.44 -27.72 23.89
CA ASP A 109 21.96 -28.92 24.58
C ASP A 109 22.70 -28.53 25.87
N LEU A 110 23.53 -27.48 25.82
CA LEU A 110 24.24 -26.97 26.99
C LEU A 110 23.29 -26.36 28.02
N TYR A 111 22.27 -25.63 27.58
CA TYR A 111 21.26 -25.07 28.49
C TYR A 111 20.44 -26.18 29.18
N GLU A 112 20.14 -27.29 28.48
CA GLU A 112 19.40 -28.43 29.02
C GLU A 112 20.25 -29.32 29.96
N ASN A 113 21.54 -29.51 29.65
CA ASN A 113 22.35 -30.54 30.29
C ASN A 113 23.45 -30.03 31.22
N ASP A 114 23.80 -28.73 31.19
CA ASP A 114 24.84 -28.14 32.05
C ASP A 114 24.26 -27.09 33.01
N LEU A 115 24.24 -27.44 34.31
CA LEU A 115 23.70 -26.57 35.36
C LEU A 115 24.45 -25.24 35.47
N ASN A 116 25.78 -25.24 35.31
CA ASN A 116 26.58 -24.02 35.44
C ASN A 116 26.30 -23.04 34.30
N PHE A 117 26.14 -23.54 33.08
CA PHE A 117 25.76 -22.72 31.93
C PHE A 117 24.33 -22.17 32.07
N ARG A 118 23.39 -23.02 32.49
CA ARG A 118 22.00 -22.60 32.75
C ARG A 118 21.94 -21.51 33.81
N ASP A 119 22.58 -21.70 34.96
CA ASP A 119 22.60 -20.72 36.07
C ASP A 119 23.23 -19.39 35.63
N TRP A 120 24.26 -19.42 34.77
CA TRP A 120 24.84 -18.21 34.21
C TRP A 120 23.85 -17.47 33.29
N CYS A 121 23.16 -18.19 32.41
CA CYS A 121 22.13 -17.62 31.53
C CYS A 121 20.93 -17.06 32.32
N GLN A 122 20.55 -17.69 33.44
CA GLN A 122 19.44 -17.25 34.30
C GLN A 122 19.81 -16.04 35.17
N SER A 123 21.08 -15.88 35.55
CA SER A 123 21.53 -14.81 36.45
C SER A 123 21.98 -13.54 35.73
N LYS A 124 22.42 -13.64 34.47
CA LYS A 124 23.01 -12.51 33.73
C LYS A 124 22.03 -11.92 32.72
N ILE A 125 21.81 -10.61 32.82
CA ILE A 125 21.05 -9.83 31.83
C ILE A 125 22.01 -9.30 30.79
N GLN A 126 21.73 -9.59 29.51
CA GLN A 126 22.56 -9.10 28.41
C GLN A 126 22.14 -7.69 27.98
N PHE A 127 23.09 -6.91 27.47
CA PHE A 127 22.83 -5.54 27.01
C PHE A 127 21.67 -5.43 25.99
N PRO A 128 21.54 -6.32 24.98
CA PRO A 128 20.42 -6.27 24.03
C PRO A 128 19.04 -6.39 24.69
N GLU A 129 18.93 -7.15 25.77
CA GLU A 129 17.69 -7.31 26.53
C GLU A 129 17.31 -5.99 27.20
N ILE A 130 18.26 -5.34 27.88
CA ILE A 130 18.05 -4.05 28.55
C ILE A 130 17.68 -2.97 27.53
N TYR A 131 18.41 -2.92 26.41
CA TYR A 131 18.14 -1.99 25.32
C TYR A 131 16.71 -2.19 24.76
N SER A 132 16.27 -3.44 24.58
CA SER A 132 14.96 -3.70 24.00
C SER A 132 13.80 -3.18 24.87
N ILE A 133 13.91 -3.32 26.19
CA ILE A 133 12.94 -2.80 27.16
C ILE A 133 13.03 -1.28 27.19
N ALA A 134 14.25 -0.73 27.18
CA ALA A 134 14.47 0.72 27.14
C ALA A 134 13.78 1.34 25.91
N ASN A 135 13.95 0.73 24.74
CA ASN A 135 13.34 1.19 23.51
C ASN A 135 11.81 1.09 23.57
N HIS A 136 11.28 -0.02 24.06
CA HIS A 136 9.83 -0.20 24.22
C HIS A 136 9.19 0.84 25.15
N LEU A 137 9.83 1.11 26.30
CA LEU A 137 9.38 2.15 27.22
C LEU A 137 9.45 3.55 26.58
N ASN A 138 10.48 3.82 25.78
CA ASN A 138 10.67 5.11 25.13
C ASN A 138 9.66 5.37 23.99
N GLU A 139 9.30 4.34 23.21
CA GLU A 139 8.31 4.43 22.12
C GLU A 139 6.88 4.69 22.64
N ASN A 140 6.55 4.21 23.83
CA ASN A 140 5.22 4.36 24.42
C ASN A 140 5.03 5.65 25.25
N LEU A 141 6.03 6.53 25.30
CA LEU A 141 5.92 7.83 25.97
C LEU A 141 5.28 8.88 25.03
N PRO A 142 4.30 9.68 25.50
CA PRO A 142 3.60 10.67 24.68
C PRO A 142 4.48 11.83 24.16
N LYS A 143 5.73 11.96 24.63
CA LYS A 143 6.81 12.79 24.07
C LYS A 143 8.16 12.08 24.28
N LYS A 144 9.06 12.08 23.29
CA LYS A 144 10.44 11.56 23.39
C LYS A 144 11.27 12.41 24.35
N ILE A 145 11.14 12.18 25.66
CA ILE A 145 11.74 13.03 26.70
C ILE A 145 13.14 12.54 27.12
N PHE A 146 13.39 11.23 27.12
CA PHE A 146 14.69 10.68 27.50
C PHE A 146 15.55 10.38 26.27
N ASN A 147 16.84 10.73 26.34
CA ASN A 147 17.82 10.15 25.44
C ASN A 147 17.89 8.64 25.75
N LEU A 148 17.77 7.79 24.72
CA LEU A 148 17.75 6.33 24.88
C LEU A 148 18.96 5.82 25.67
N LYS A 149 20.13 6.46 25.54
CA LYS A 149 21.34 6.15 26.33
C LYS A 149 21.18 6.42 27.83
N GLU A 150 20.48 7.48 28.22
CA GLU A 150 20.21 7.79 29.63
C GLU A 150 19.26 6.79 30.26
N LEU A 151 18.20 6.42 29.52
CA LEU A 151 17.21 5.45 29.99
C LEU A 151 17.84 4.05 30.15
N ILE A 152 18.73 3.67 29.23
CA ILE A 152 19.55 2.45 29.38
C ILE A 152 20.42 2.52 30.64
N ASN A 153 21.10 3.63 30.91
CA ASN A 153 21.94 3.76 32.11
C ASN A 153 21.14 3.68 33.43
N ILE A 154 19.89 4.17 33.43
CA ILE A 154 18.98 4.02 34.58
C ILE A 154 18.57 2.56 34.74
N LEU A 155 18.19 1.88 33.65
CA LEU A 155 17.74 0.49 33.70
C LEU A 155 18.87 -0.46 34.08
N ILE A 156 20.09 -0.30 33.55
CA ILE A 156 21.26 -1.13 33.88
C ILE A 156 21.51 -1.23 35.39
N LYS A 157 21.25 -0.16 36.15
CA LYS A 157 21.49 -0.12 37.60
C LYS A 157 20.36 -0.73 38.44
N ASN A 158 19.16 -0.87 37.89
CA ASN A 158 17.96 -1.11 38.68
C ASN A 158 17.13 -2.31 38.22
N ILE A 159 17.35 -2.82 37.01
CA ILE A 159 16.64 -3.98 36.48
C ILE A 159 17.13 -5.27 37.12
N ARG A 160 16.19 -6.14 37.49
CA ARG A 160 16.45 -7.51 37.94
C ARG A 160 15.83 -8.50 36.99
N LEU A 161 16.45 -9.66 36.85
CA LEU A 161 15.93 -10.77 36.05
C LEU A 161 15.48 -11.87 36.99
N LYS A 162 14.28 -12.35 36.73
CA LYS A 162 13.72 -13.53 37.36
C LYS A 162 13.47 -14.56 36.26
N SER A 163 14.19 -15.68 36.32
CA SER A 163 13.88 -16.86 35.52
C SER A 163 12.71 -17.58 36.16
N ILE A 164 11.76 -18.02 35.35
CA ILE A 164 10.55 -18.74 35.76
C ILE A 164 10.64 -20.11 35.10
N VAL A 165 10.47 -21.17 35.88
CA VAL A 165 10.40 -22.55 35.37
C VAL A 165 8.93 -22.88 35.05
N ASP A 166 8.71 -23.80 34.10
CA ASP A 166 7.35 -24.20 33.73
C ASP A 166 6.54 -24.61 34.98
N GLU A 167 5.27 -24.21 35.02
CA GLU A 167 4.35 -24.42 36.12
C GLU A 167 4.63 -23.67 37.44
N GLU A 168 5.60 -22.76 37.49
CA GLU A 168 5.91 -21.97 38.69
C GLU A 168 4.85 -20.87 38.97
N ILE A 169 4.60 -20.60 40.25
CA ILE A 169 3.68 -19.53 40.68
C ILE A 169 4.46 -18.23 40.79
N LEU A 170 4.16 -17.27 39.92
CA LEU A 170 4.73 -15.94 40.04
C LEU A 170 3.94 -15.08 41.03
N GLU A 171 4.59 -14.68 42.11
CA GLU A 171 4.08 -13.68 43.05
C GLU A 171 4.73 -12.32 42.76
N PRO A 172 3.98 -11.36 42.18
CA PRO A 172 4.48 -10.01 41.98
C PRO A 172 4.70 -9.33 43.34
N LYS A 173 5.91 -8.81 43.58
CA LYS A 173 6.24 -8.03 44.78
C LYS A 173 5.67 -6.62 44.65
N GLU A 174 5.09 -6.07 45.72
CA GLU A 174 4.49 -4.71 45.69
C GLU A 174 5.47 -3.60 45.30
N ASP A 175 6.77 -3.79 45.57
CA ASP A 175 7.82 -2.81 45.29
C ASP A 175 8.35 -2.85 43.83
N TYR A 176 7.98 -3.85 43.04
CA TYR A 176 8.52 -4.06 41.68
C TYR A 176 7.41 -4.24 40.64
N VAL A 177 7.66 -3.73 39.44
CA VAL A 177 6.86 -3.95 38.25
C VAL A 177 7.48 -5.11 37.47
N SER A 178 6.74 -6.21 37.32
CA SER A 178 7.15 -7.39 36.56
C SER A 178 6.72 -7.27 35.10
N ILE A 179 7.68 -7.34 34.18
CA ILE A 179 7.50 -7.21 32.73
C ILE A 179 7.90 -8.51 32.05
N ALA A 180 7.05 -9.05 31.18
CA ALA A 180 7.37 -10.23 30.38
C ALA A 180 8.58 -9.96 29.47
N GLY A 181 9.67 -10.67 29.72
CA GLY A 181 10.96 -10.48 29.07
C GLY A 181 11.24 -11.44 27.92
N SER A 182 10.56 -12.58 27.88
CA SER A 182 10.64 -13.57 26.82
C SER A 182 9.27 -13.89 26.23
N ASP A 183 9.26 -14.32 24.97
CA ASP A 183 8.04 -14.57 24.20
C ASP A 183 7.50 -16.00 24.37
N ASN A 184 8.18 -16.82 25.17
CA ASN A 184 7.79 -18.19 25.51
C ASN A 184 6.85 -18.30 26.72
N ILE A 185 6.57 -17.19 27.41
CA ILE A 185 5.62 -17.13 28.53
C ILE A 185 4.20 -17.22 27.96
N ASP A 186 3.39 -18.19 28.41
CA ASP A 186 2.05 -18.39 27.89
C ASP A 186 1.04 -17.36 28.45
N GLY A 187 0.17 -16.83 27.59
CA GLY A 187 -0.82 -15.82 27.95
C GLY A 187 -0.32 -14.38 28.14
N TYR A 188 0.99 -14.13 28.01
CA TYR A 188 1.60 -12.80 28.06
C TYR A 188 2.42 -12.54 26.80
N ARG A 189 2.29 -11.35 26.21
CA ARG A 189 3.18 -10.91 25.13
C ARG A 189 4.44 -10.31 25.72
N LEU A 190 5.51 -10.27 24.92
CA LEU A 190 6.67 -9.46 25.21
C LEU A 190 6.28 -8.04 25.66
N TYR A 191 6.86 -7.62 26.78
CA TYR A 191 6.64 -6.35 27.46
C TYR A 191 5.30 -6.16 28.20
N ASP A 192 4.41 -7.17 28.21
CA ASP A 192 3.19 -7.11 29.02
C ASP A 192 3.50 -7.06 30.53
N LEU A 193 2.67 -6.33 31.28
CA LEU A 193 2.75 -6.24 32.73
C LEU A 193 2.12 -7.47 33.40
N ILE A 194 2.87 -8.12 34.28
CA ILE A 194 2.43 -9.31 35.01
C ILE A 194 1.94 -8.90 36.40
N ASN A 195 0.64 -8.59 36.50
CA ASN A 195 0.03 -8.01 37.71
C ASN A 195 -0.81 -9.01 38.52
N VAL A 196 -0.88 -10.28 38.13
CA VAL A 196 -1.80 -11.27 38.72
C VAL A 196 -1.02 -12.47 39.22
N ARG A 197 -1.28 -12.91 40.46
CA ARG A 197 -0.78 -14.18 40.99
C ARG A 197 -1.44 -15.33 40.24
N LYS A 198 -0.70 -15.96 39.33
CA LYS A 198 -1.18 -17.07 38.50
C LYS A 198 -0.04 -18.06 38.27
N LYS A 199 -0.41 -19.33 38.13
CA LYS A 199 0.49 -20.38 37.62
C LYS A 199 0.83 -20.04 36.17
N ILE A 200 2.12 -19.88 35.85
CA ILE A 200 2.59 -19.52 34.51
C ILE A 200 3.04 -20.80 33.82
N SER A 201 2.52 -21.06 32.61
CA SER A 201 3.02 -22.10 31.71
C SER A 201 4.05 -21.50 30.76
N ILE A 202 5.10 -22.26 30.45
CA ILE A 202 6.17 -21.86 29.54
C ILE A 202 6.20 -22.79 28.33
N ARG A 203 6.40 -22.21 27.15
CA ARG A 203 6.49 -22.92 25.88
C ARG A 203 7.95 -23.22 25.54
N GLY A 204 8.20 -24.37 24.90
CA GLY A 204 9.55 -24.73 24.46
C GLY A 204 10.47 -25.17 25.60
N LYS A 205 11.77 -25.22 25.31
CA LYS A 205 12.82 -25.81 26.16
C LYS A 205 13.53 -24.82 27.09
N LEU A 206 13.28 -23.53 26.91
CA LEU A 206 13.90 -22.45 27.66
C LEU A 206 12.96 -21.99 28.78
N ASP A 207 13.53 -21.52 29.89
CA ASP A 207 12.77 -20.90 30.96
C ASP A 207 12.17 -19.54 30.52
N GLY A 208 11.12 -19.10 31.21
CA GLY A 208 10.54 -17.78 31.02
C GLY A 208 11.39 -16.71 31.68
N ARG A 209 11.67 -15.60 30.99
CA ARG A 209 12.43 -14.46 31.54
C ARG A 209 11.47 -13.34 31.90
N VAL A 210 11.49 -12.89 33.15
CA VAL A 210 10.72 -11.73 33.62
C VAL A 210 11.66 -10.67 34.16
N PHE A 211 11.47 -9.44 33.69
CA PHE A 211 12.23 -8.28 34.12
C PHE A 211 11.49 -7.53 35.22
N GLU A 212 12.10 -7.39 36.39
CA GLU A 212 11.56 -6.66 37.53
C GLU A 212 12.24 -5.28 37.62
N ILE A 213 11.44 -4.21 37.57
CA ILE A 213 11.90 -2.81 37.71
C ILE A 213 11.27 -2.20 38.98
N PRO A 214 12.03 -1.51 39.85
CA PRO A 214 11.47 -0.82 41.01
C PRO A 214 10.35 0.16 40.61
N LYS A 215 9.21 0.08 41.31
CA LYS A 215 7.99 0.83 40.96
C LYS A 215 8.21 2.35 40.93
N GLU A 216 8.99 2.89 41.86
CA GLU A 216 9.37 4.31 41.89
C GLU A 216 10.05 4.78 40.59
N ILE A 217 10.92 3.94 40.03
CA ILE A 217 11.68 4.25 38.81
C ILE A 217 10.77 4.15 37.59
N TYR A 218 9.93 3.11 37.54
CA TYR A 218 8.94 2.94 36.48
C TYR A 218 7.96 4.13 36.43
N GLU A 219 7.45 4.57 37.58
CA GLU A 219 6.57 5.74 37.69
C GLU A 219 7.29 7.04 37.33
N LYS A 220 8.56 7.20 37.75
CA LYS A 220 9.39 8.36 37.39
C LYS A 220 9.64 8.47 35.88
N ILE A 221 9.85 7.34 35.20
CA ILE A 221 9.97 7.29 33.73
C ILE A 221 8.65 7.70 33.07
N SER A 222 7.50 7.39 33.69
CA SER A 222 6.17 7.72 33.15
C SER A 222 5.71 9.19 33.35
N GLN A 223 6.26 9.94 34.32
CA GLN A 223 5.73 11.25 34.74
C GLN A 223 6.56 12.49 34.35
N LEU A 224 7.83 12.36 33.94
CA LEU A 224 8.71 13.51 33.71
C LEU A 224 8.68 13.98 32.25
N SER A 225 7.89 15.02 31.94
CA SER A 225 7.84 15.69 30.63
C SER A 225 8.17 17.19 30.70
N SER A 226 9.36 17.58 31.15
CA SER A 226 9.88 18.95 30.94
C SER A 226 11.36 19.10 31.37
N SER A 227 12.29 19.12 30.40
CA SER A 227 13.40 20.11 30.26
C SER A 227 14.70 19.54 29.64
N ILE A 228 14.98 19.97 28.41
CA ILE A 228 16.22 20.61 27.90
C ILE A 228 17.54 19.81 27.65
N ASP A 229 18.01 20.04 26.40
CA ASP A 229 19.33 20.18 25.76
C ASP A 229 20.35 19.05 25.49
N SER A 230 20.80 19.13 24.23
CA SER A 230 21.85 18.45 23.50
C SER A 230 23.27 18.76 23.98
N ASN A 231 24.20 17.81 23.82
CA ASN A 231 25.54 18.08 23.29
C ASN A 231 26.21 16.81 22.73
N ASN A 232 26.85 16.98 21.58
CA ASN A 232 27.72 16.01 20.89
C ASN A 232 29.15 16.09 21.46
N ASP A 233 29.89 14.99 21.41
CA ASP A 233 31.35 15.03 21.35
C ASP A 233 31.91 13.85 20.52
N THR A 234 32.84 14.20 19.63
CA THR A 234 33.65 13.34 18.75
C THR A 234 34.91 12.85 19.47
N LEU A 235 35.57 11.78 18.99
CA LEU A 235 37.04 11.55 19.14
C LEU A 235 37.58 10.34 18.33
N ASN A 236 38.90 10.38 18.08
CA ASN A 236 39.67 9.92 16.92
C ASN A 236 40.38 8.53 17.01
N ASN A 237 40.75 8.05 15.80
CA ASN A 237 41.96 7.37 15.28
C ASN A 237 42.51 6.01 15.80
N GLY A 238 42.97 5.19 14.84
CA GLY A 238 44.07 4.21 15.01
C GLY A 238 44.07 3.07 13.97
N ASP A 239 44.96 3.15 12.97
CA ASP A 239 45.28 2.09 11.97
C ASP A 239 45.88 0.83 12.60
N PHE A 240 45.74 -0.35 11.97
CA PHE A 240 46.79 -1.40 11.82
C PHE A 240 46.30 -2.57 10.94
N SER A 241 47.19 -3.06 10.06
CA SER A 241 47.02 -4.11 9.04
C SER A 241 47.60 -5.46 9.48
N VAL A 242 46.96 -6.62 9.20
CA VAL A 242 47.63 -7.94 9.06
C VAL A 242 46.84 -8.88 8.12
N SER A 243 47.60 -9.72 7.42
CA SER A 243 47.36 -10.63 6.28
C SER A 243 46.51 -11.89 6.48
N ASP A 244 46.11 -12.44 5.33
CA ASP A 244 45.21 -13.57 5.07
C ASP A 244 45.64 -14.96 5.58
N SER A 245 44.65 -15.71 6.09
CA SER A 245 44.54 -17.17 5.96
C SER A 245 43.05 -17.56 5.98
N GLU A 246 42.70 -18.75 5.49
CA GLU A 246 41.37 -19.16 5.03
C GLU A 246 40.21 -18.98 6.04
N TYR A 247 39.16 -18.27 5.63
CA TYR A 247 37.92 -18.07 6.39
C TYR A 247 36.68 -18.42 5.56
N THR A 248 35.65 -18.97 6.20
CA THR A 248 34.32 -19.20 5.61
C THR A 248 33.44 -17.95 5.71
N ASN A 249 32.82 -17.55 4.61
CA ASN A 249 31.83 -16.45 4.57
C ASN A 249 30.50 -16.90 5.20
N PRO A 250 29.92 -16.16 6.16
CA PRO A 250 28.65 -16.51 6.77
C PRO A 250 27.45 -15.90 6.05
N ASP A 251 26.49 -16.76 5.68
CA ASP A 251 25.08 -16.39 5.48
C ASP A 251 24.35 -16.42 6.84
N ILE A 252 23.45 -15.46 7.07
CA ILE A 252 22.63 -15.40 8.29
C ILE A 252 21.31 -16.16 8.04
N TYR A 253 21.06 -17.20 8.82
CA TYR A 253 19.82 -17.98 8.77
C TYR A 253 19.04 -17.89 10.08
N GLU A 254 17.71 -17.95 9.98
CA GLU A 254 16.81 -18.07 11.14
C GLU A 254 16.84 -19.50 11.70
N THR A 255 16.69 -19.63 13.03
CA THR A 255 16.60 -20.93 13.70
C THR A 255 15.40 -21.73 13.21
N VAL A 256 15.57 -23.06 13.12
CA VAL A 256 14.49 -24.01 12.83
C VAL A 256 13.97 -24.65 14.12
N GLU A 257 14.64 -24.43 15.25
CA GLU A 257 14.29 -25.00 16.55
C GLU A 257 13.11 -24.26 17.20
N ASP A 258 12.23 -25.01 17.87
CA ASP A 258 11.10 -24.44 18.58
C ASP A 258 11.51 -23.94 19.97
N MET A 259 11.81 -22.64 20.05
CA MET A 259 12.16 -21.95 21.29
C MET A 259 10.94 -21.56 22.15
N GLY A 260 9.72 -21.93 21.75
CA GLY A 260 8.48 -21.54 22.45
C GLY A 260 7.90 -20.18 22.06
N GLN A 261 8.46 -19.54 21.03
CA GLN A 261 8.06 -18.24 20.47
C GLN A 261 6.55 -18.09 20.20
N TYR A 262 5.98 -16.92 20.49
CA TYR A 262 4.55 -16.65 20.29
C TYR A 262 4.21 -16.48 18.81
N LYS A 263 3.74 -17.58 18.20
CA LYS A 263 3.17 -17.53 16.85
C LYS A 263 1.71 -17.10 16.93
N ASN A 264 1.44 -15.91 16.39
CA ASN A 264 0.11 -15.33 16.27
C ASN A 264 -0.76 -16.29 15.46
N ASN A 265 -1.56 -17.12 16.13
CA ASN A 265 -2.54 -18.02 15.51
C ASN A 265 -3.67 -17.18 14.90
N LYS A 266 -3.37 -16.42 13.84
CA LYS A 266 -4.40 -15.86 12.98
C LYS A 266 -5.11 -17.04 12.35
N ASN A 267 -6.44 -17.06 12.44
CA ASN A 267 -7.25 -18.01 11.70
C ASN A 267 -6.94 -17.85 10.20
N PHE A 268 -6.17 -18.78 9.63
CA PHE A 268 -5.87 -18.79 8.21
C PHE A 268 -7.21 -18.89 7.47
N LYS A 269 -7.50 -17.89 6.64
CA LYS A 269 -8.79 -17.80 5.96
C LYS A 269 -8.83 -18.80 4.80
N ILE A 270 -9.41 -19.97 5.02
CA ILE A 270 -9.55 -20.99 3.98
C ILE A 270 -10.64 -20.56 2.98
N ILE A 271 -10.26 -20.41 1.71
CA ILE A 271 -11.18 -20.12 0.61
C ILE A 271 -11.35 -21.41 -0.19
N ARG A 272 -12.55 -21.99 -0.15
CA ARG A 272 -12.86 -23.21 -0.89
C ARG A 272 -13.21 -22.91 -2.34
N ALA A 273 -12.61 -23.64 -3.27
CA ALA A 273 -12.86 -23.56 -4.69
C ALA A 273 -12.65 -24.92 -5.35
N LYS A 274 -13.30 -25.14 -6.50
CA LYS A 274 -13.09 -26.32 -7.35
C LYS A 274 -12.88 -25.91 -8.80
N GLY A 275 -11.92 -26.56 -9.45
CA GLY A 275 -11.52 -26.33 -10.83
C GLY A 275 -10.26 -25.47 -10.95
N GLU A 276 -9.41 -25.79 -11.91
CA GLU A 276 -8.04 -25.27 -12.09
C GLU A 276 -7.91 -23.74 -11.94
N LEU A 277 -8.75 -22.96 -12.64
CA LEU A 277 -8.78 -21.49 -12.52
C LEU A 277 -9.17 -21.03 -11.11
N ARG A 278 -10.28 -21.56 -10.58
CA ARG A 278 -10.86 -21.07 -9.32
C ARG A 278 -10.00 -21.47 -8.13
N GLU A 279 -9.36 -22.64 -8.18
CA GLU A 279 -8.39 -23.10 -7.19
C GLU A 279 -7.14 -22.22 -7.19
N THR A 280 -6.60 -21.89 -8.37
CA THR A 280 -5.47 -20.96 -8.49
C THR A 280 -5.80 -19.57 -7.92
N ILE A 281 -6.97 -19.03 -8.25
CA ILE A 281 -7.46 -17.75 -7.71
C ILE A 281 -7.60 -17.82 -6.18
N ALA A 282 -8.18 -18.91 -5.66
CA ALA A 282 -8.36 -19.10 -4.23
C ALA A 282 -7.02 -19.16 -3.49
N CYS A 283 -6.01 -19.85 -4.05
CA CYS A 283 -4.65 -19.89 -3.49
C CYS A 283 -4.02 -18.50 -3.42
N LEU A 284 -4.09 -17.72 -4.51
CA LEU A 284 -3.54 -16.36 -4.52
C LEU A 284 -4.33 -15.42 -3.57
N GLN A 285 -5.65 -15.60 -3.41
CA GLN A 285 -6.45 -14.87 -2.44
C GLN A 285 -6.09 -15.21 -1.00
N MET A 286 -5.85 -16.50 -0.72
CA MET A 286 -5.40 -16.98 0.59
C MET A 286 -4.02 -16.43 0.93
N LEU A 287 -3.08 -16.49 -0.02
CA LEU A 287 -1.75 -15.89 0.11
C LEU A 287 -1.81 -14.37 0.36
N ALA A 288 -2.63 -13.65 -0.42
CA ALA A 288 -2.84 -12.22 -0.21
C ALA A 288 -3.48 -11.90 1.14
N SER A 289 -4.39 -12.76 1.61
CA SER A 289 -5.01 -12.61 2.93
C SER A 289 -4.00 -12.81 4.05
N GLU A 290 -3.12 -13.80 3.92
CA GLU A 290 -2.10 -14.11 4.92
C GLU A 290 -1.05 -13.00 5.01
N LEU A 291 -0.61 -12.49 3.87
CA LEU A 291 0.38 -11.42 3.77
C LEU A 291 -0.23 -10.02 3.93
N ASN A 292 -1.53 -9.88 4.20
CA ASN A 292 -2.24 -8.59 4.29
C ASN A 292 -2.13 -7.71 3.03
N LEU A 293 -2.06 -8.32 1.85
CA LEU A 293 -1.89 -7.62 0.57
C LEU A 293 -3.23 -7.26 -0.09
N PRO A 294 -3.32 -6.13 -0.81
CA PRO A 294 -4.41 -5.88 -1.74
C PRO A 294 -4.42 -6.95 -2.82
N TYR A 295 -5.58 -7.60 -3.01
CA TYR A 295 -5.77 -8.62 -4.02
C TYR A 295 -6.63 -8.05 -5.15
N ARG A 296 -5.99 -7.75 -6.29
CA ARG A 296 -6.65 -7.18 -7.48
C ARG A 296 -7.38 -8.28 -8.24
N VAL A 297 -8.57 -8.66 -7.78
CA VAL A 297 -9.33 -9.81 -8.30
C VAL A 297 -9.50 -9.71 -9.83
N ASP A 298 -9.85 -8.54 -10.36
CA ASP A 298 -10.13 -8.37 -11.80
C ASP A 298 -8.88 -8.54 -12.69
N ALA A 299 -7.73 -8.00 -12.26
CA ALA A 299 -6.50 -8.10 -13.05
C ALA A 299 -5.96 -9.53 -13.05
N ILE A 300 -5.97 -10.18 -11.88
CA ILE A 300 -5.50 -11.56 -11.71
C ILE A 300 -6.44 -12.54 -12.41
N ASP A 301 -7.76 -12.38 -12.26
CA ASP A 301 -8.77 -13.21 -12.96
C ASP A 301 -8.64 -13.06 -14.48
N LYS A 302 -8.42 -11.84 -14.98
CA LYS A 302 -8.21 -11.61 -16.42
C LYS A 302 -6.94 -12.31 -16.93
N ILE A 303 -5.79 -12.15 -16.28
CA ILE A 303 -4.53 -12.79 -16.68
C ILE A 303 -4.68 -14.32 -16.70
N LEU A 304 -5.34 -14.89 -15.70
CA LEU A 304 -5.57 -16.33 -15.60
C LEU A 304 -6.55 -16.83 -16.68
N ARG A 305 -7.62 -16.07 -16.96
CA ARG A 305 -8.58 -16.40 -18.02
C ARG A 305 -7.96 -16.30 -19.41
N ASP A 306 -7.18 -15.25 -19.69
CA ASP A 306 -6.53 -15.04 -20.98
C ASP A 306 -5.53 -16.19 -21.29
N ASN A 307 -4.83 -16.71 -20.27
CA ASN A 307 -4.00 -17.90 -20.39
C ASN A 307 -4.80 -19.16 -20.73
N LEU A 308 -5.93 -19.38 -20.05
CA LEU A 308 -6.80 -20.53 -20.30
C LEU A 308 -7.50 -20.49 -21.66
N THR A 309 -7.93 -19.30 -22.12
CA THR A 309 -8.48 -19.14 -23.49
C THR A 309 -7.44 -19.43 -24.57
N SER A 310 -6.15 -19.29 -24.22
CA SER A 310 -5.03 -19.66 -25.10
C SER A 310 -4.65 -21.15 -25.00
N GLY A 311 -5.40 -21.96 -24.24
CA GLY A 311 -5.16 -23.39 -24.05
C GLY A 311 -3.98 -23.73 -23.12
N LYS A 312 -3.43 -22.75 -22.38
CA LYS A 312 -2.28 -22.95 -21.49
C LYS A 312 -2.75 -23.13 -20.04
N LYS A 313 -2.22 -24.15 -19.36
CA LYS A 313 -2.44 -24.38 -17.92
C LYS A 313 -1.68 -23.35 -17.08
N PRO A 314 -2.18 -22.95 -15.89
CA PRO A 314 -1.46 -22.04 -15.02
C PRO A 314 -0.19 -22.72 -14.49
N THR A 315 0.98 -22.14 -14.74
CA THR A 315 2.27 -22.67 -14.30
C THR A 315 2.80 -21.92 -13.08
N ILE A 316 3.77 -22.51 -12.36
CA ILE A 316 4.41 -21.86 -11.21
C ILE A 316 5.08 -20.53 -11.61
N GLN A 317 5.59 -20.41 -12.85
CA GLN A 317 6.16 -19.17 -13.38
C GLN A 317 5.10 -18.09 -13.56
N LEU A 318 3.90 -18.45 -14.02
CA LEU A 318 2.77 -17.52 -14.11
C LEU A 318 2.32 -17.04 -12.72
N LEU A 319 2.31 -17.92 -11.72
CA LEU A 319 2.05 -17.47 -10.35
C LEU A 319 3.18 -16.59 -9.83
N GLY A 320 4.43 -16.84 -10.22
CA GLY A 320 5.57 -15.95 -9.95
C GLY A 320 5.34 -14.54 -10.50
N SER A 321 4.96 -14.40 -11.77
CA SER A 321 4.68 -13.08 -12.35
C SER A 321 3.46 -12.39 -11.71
N ILE A 322 2.41 -13.16 -11.37
CA ILE A 322 1.24 -12.62 -10.67
C ILE A 322 1.59 -12.15 -9.25
N THR A 323 2.34 -12.95 -8.48
CA THR A 323 2.76 -12.57 -7.12
C THR A 323 3.73 -11.37 -7.15
N SER A 324 4.60 -11.29 -8.16
CA SER A 324 5.40 -10.09 -8.42
C SER A 324 4.54 -8.86 -8.72
N MET A 325 3.47 -9.02 -9.50
CA MET A 325 2.49 -7.97 -9.75
C MET A 325 1.71 -7.55 -8.49
N MET A 326 1.58 -8.43 -7.50
CA MET A 326 1.03 -8.11 -6.18
C MET A 326 2.01 -7.35 -5.27
N GLY A 327 3.20 -7.04 -5.78
CA GLY A 327 4.25 -6.32 -5.03
C GLY A 327 5.10 -7.23 -4.16
N LEU A 328 5.13 -8.55 -4.41
CA LEU A 328 5.99 -9.49 -3.71
C LEU A 328 7.26 -9.78 -4.50
N ARG A 329 8.35 -10.11 -3.82
CA ARG A 329 9.49 -10.74 -4.46
C ARG A 329 9.22 -12.23 -4.51
N SER A 330 9.19 -12.82 -5.72
CA SER A 330 8.87 -14.23 -5.90
C SER A 330 10.08 -15.00 -6.45
N PHE A 331 10.31 -16.21 -5.93
CA PHE A 331 11.35 -17.11 -6.40
C PHE A 331 10.77 -18.51 -6.60
N ALA A 332 10.89 -19.04 -7.81
CA ALA A 332 10.49 -20.41 -8.12
C ALA A 332 11.69 -21.35 -7.97
N THR A 333 11.53 -22.47 -7.27
CA THR A 333 12.60 -23.45 -7.04
C THR A 333 12.03 -24.86 -7.01
N LYS A 334 12.82 -25.86 -7.44
CA LYS A 334 12.49 -27.28 -7.28
C LYS A 334 13.28 -27.87 -6.12
N LEU A 335 12.57 -28.43 -5.14
CA LEU A 335 13.17 -29.03 -3.95
C LEU A 335 12.89 -30.53 -3.91
N PRO A 336 13.84 -31.39 -3.52
CA PRO A 336 13.55 -32.81 -3.28
C PRO A 336 12.45 -33.00 -2.22
N ALA A 337 11.55 -33.97 -2.42
CA ALA A 337 10.41 -34.21 -1.52
C ALA A 337 10.80 -34.47 -0.05
N LYS A 338 12.04 -34.91 0.20
CA LYS A 338 12.61 -35.09 1.54
C LYS A 338 12.70 -33.79 2.36
N PHE A 339 12.70 -32.63 1.71
CA PHE A 339 12.77 -31.32 2.36
C PHE A 339 11.39 -30.67 2.54
N ALA A 340 10.29 -31.41 2.36
CA ALA A 340 8.93 -30.88 2.51
C ALA A 340 8.65 -30.31 3.92
N ASN A 341 9.39 -30.76 4.93
CA ASN A 341 9.35 -30.27 6.32
C ASN A 341 10.20 -29.00 6.58
N ARG A 342 10.79 -28.40 5.54
CA ARG A 342 11.61 -27.18 5.62
C ARG A 342 11.18 -26.09 4.63
N LEU A 343 9.91 -26.11 4.23
CA LEU A 343 9.40 -25.13 3.27
C LEU A 343 9.13 -23.79 3.97
N PRO A 344 9.56 -22.65 3.38
CA PRO A 344 9.25 -21.33 3.92
C PRO A 344 7.73 -21.09 3.88
N SER A 345 7.19 -20.41 4.88
CA SER A 345 5.77 -20.07 4.96
C SER A 345 5.55 -18.55 5.09
N PRO A 346 4.56 -17.97 4.38
CA PRO A 346 3.68 -18.61 3.41
C PRO A 346 4.35 -18.76 2.04
N SER A 347 4.16 -19.91 1.38
CA SER A 347 4.62 -20.16 0.01
C SER A 347 3.57 -20.95 -0.77
N LEU A 348 3.71 -21.00 -2.10
CA LEU A 348 2.83 -21.76 -2.98
C LEU A 348 3.56 -23.01 -3.48
N ILE A 349 2.87 -24.14 -3.49
CA ILE A 349 3.38 -25.39 -4.06
C ILE A 349 2.40 -25.94 -5.10
N VAL A 350 2.92 -26.71 -6.06
CA VAL A 350 2.08 -27.56 -6.91
C VAL A 350 1.56 -28.73 -6.07
N TRP A 351 0.24 -28.91 -6.04
CA TRP A 351 -0.43 -30.00 -5.33
C TRP A 351 -1.39 -30.71 -6.27
N LYS A 352 -1.05 -31.95 -6.64
CA LYS A 352 -1.77 -32.75 -7.64
C LYS A 352 -1.87 -32.00 -8.98
N GLU A 353 -3.08 -31.70 -9.44
CA GLU A 353 -3.34 -30.95 -10.69
C GLU A 353 -3.53 -29.43 -10.48
N ALA A 354 -3.34 -28.93 -9.25
CA ALA A 354 -3.58 -27.53 -8.88
C ALA A 354 -2.47 -26.98 -7.96
N PHE A 355 -2.77 -25.93 -7.20
CA PHE A 355 -1.84 -25.29 -6.26
C PHE A 355 -2.37 -25.37 -4.83
N ALA A 356 -1.47 -25.38 -3.86
CA ALA A 356 -1.79 -25.25 -2.43
C ALA A 356 -0.88 -24.22 -1.76
N VAL A 357 -1.35 -23.63 -0.66
CA VAL A 357 -0.56 -22.69 0.16
C VAL A 357 0.07 -23.44 1.32
N VAL A 358 1.38 -23.33 1.50
CA VAL A 358 2.09 -23.83 2.67
C VAL A 358 1.78 -22.93 3.86
N LYS A 359 1.01 -23.45 4.81
CA LYS A 359 0.61 -22.73 6.02
C LYS A 359 1.65 -22.88 7.12
N GLU A 360 2.23 -24.06 7.24
CA GLU A 360 3.24 -24.34 8.25
C GLU A 360 4.12 -25.51 7.82
N SER A 361 5.42 -25.45 8.10
CA SER A 361 6.37 -26.53 7.89
C SER A 361 7.21 -26.67 9.16
N ARG A 362 7.19 -27.85 9.77
CA ARG A 362 7.93 -28.21 10.99
C ARG A 362 8.67 -29.51 10.78
N SER A 363 9.66 -29.80 11.61
CA SER A 363 10.46 -31.04 11.55
C SER A 363 9.60 -32.31 11.49
N ASP A 364 8.43 -32.31 12.13
CA ASP A 364 7.48 -33.41 12.29
C ASP A 364 6.29 -33.43 11.31
N PHE A 365 5.96 -32.31 10.64
CA PHE A 365 4.89 -32.29 9.62
C PHE A 365 4.97 -31.10 8.65
N LEU A 366 4.29 -31.23 7.50
CA LEU A 366 3.96 -30.15 6.57
C LEU A 366 2.44 -29.93 6.57
N GLU A 367 1.97 -28.72 6.91
CA GLU A 367 0.57 -28.31 6.78
C GLU A 367 0.38 -27.43 5.54
N ILE A 368 -0.42 -27.92 4.59
CA ILE A 368 -0.79 -27.21 3.36
C ILE A 368 -2.29 -26.96 3.34
N ILE A 369 -2.70 -25.89 2.67
CA ILE A 369 -4.10 -25.54 2.48
C ILE A 369 -4.41 -25.62 0.99
N SER A 370 -5.16 -26.66 0.64
CA SER A 370 -5.72 -26.87 -0.69
C SER A 370 -7.13 -26.24 -0.77
N PRO A 371 -7.46 -25.47 -1.81
CA PRO A 371 -8.82 -24.93 -1.99
C PRO A 371 -9.90 -26.01 -2.14
N SER A 372 -9.55 -27.18 -2.69
CA SER A 372 -10.48 -28.27 -2.96
C SER A 372 -10.62 -29.24 -1.79
N GLU A 373 -9.53 -29.47 -1.04
CA GLU A 373 -9.44 -30.48 0.03
C GLU A 373 -9.42 -29.88 1.45
N GLY A 374 -9.16 -28.57 1.58
CA GLY A 374 -9.04 -27.88 2.87
C GLY A 374 -7.62 -27.94 3.44
N SER A 375 -7.49 -27.90 4.78
CA SER A 375 -6.20 -28.07 5.45
C SER A 375 -5.81 -29.55 5.47
N ILE A 376 -4.59 -29.85 5.04
CA ILE A 376 -4.00 -31.19 4.96
C ILE A 376 -2.68 -31.15 5.71
N LYS A 377 -2.51 -32.08 6.66
CA LYS A 377 -1.25 -32.30 7.37
C LYS A 377 -0.59 -33.57 6.85
N ILE A 378 0.65 -33.46 6.44
CA ILE A 378 1.44 -34.55 5.87
C ILE A 378 2.63 -34.82 6.80
N GLN A 379 2.78 -36.06 7.24
CA GLN A 379 3.92 -36.48 8.05
C GLN A 379 5.11 -36.91 7.15
N PRO A 380 6.36 -36.83 7.62
CA PRO A 380 7.56 -37.16 6.84
C PRO A 380 7.54 -38.53 6.17
N GLU A 381 6.92 -39.52 6.81
CA GLU A 381 6.77 -40.89 6.29
C GLU A 381 5.99 -40.94 4.96
N HIS A 382 5.05 -40.01 4.78
CA HIS A 382 4.13 -39.96 3.64
C HIS A 382 4.55 -38.95 2.57
N PHE A 383 5.75 -38.32 2.68
CA PHE A 383 6.21 -37.34 1.69
C PHE A 383 6.41 -37.95 0.31
N ASN A 384 6.97 -39.15 0.23
CA ASN A 384 7.19 -39.81 -1.07
C ASN A 384 5.87 -40.27 -1.72
N GLU A 385 4.85 -40.58 -0.92
CA GLU A 385 3.51 -40.93 -1.41
C GLU A 385 2.74 -39.69 -1.87
N SER A 386 2.89 -38.58 -1.13
CA SER A 386 2.21 -37.32 -1.42
C SER A 386 2.84 -36.57 -2.61
N PHE A 387 4.13 -36.80 -2.88
CA PHE A 387 4.88 -36.20 -3.99
C PHE A 387 5.55 -37.29 -4.86
N PRO A 388 4.77 -37.97 -5.72
CA PRO A 388 5.25 -39.13 -6.49
C PRO A 388 6.37 -38.81 -7.51
N GLU A 389 6.50 -37.55 -7.93
CA GLU A 389 7.58 -37.11 -8.82
C GLU A 389 8.94 -36.96 -8.11
N GLY A 390 8.98 -37.08 -6.78
CA GLY A 390 10.22 -37.00 -5.98
C GLY A 390 10.74 -35.57 -5.74
N PHE A 391 10.10 -34.55 -6.31
CA PHE A 391 10.39 -33.14 -6.08
C PHE A 391 9.11 -32.33 -5.86
N ILE A 392 9.27 -31.14 -5.27
CA ILE A 392 8.24 -30.15 -4.98
C ILE A 392 8.62 -28.89 -5.74
N GLU A 393 7.73 -28.43 -6.61
CA GLU A 393 7.83 -27.10 -7.21
C GLU A 393 7.28 -26.07 -6.21
N LEU A 394 8.18 -25.24 -5.70
CA LEU A 394 7.90 -24.21 -4.69
C LEU A 394 8.02 -22.82 -5.32
N LEU A 395 7.07 -21.95 -4.99
CA LEU A 395 7.16 -20.52 -5.18
C LEU A 395 7.21 -19.84 -3.81
N SER A 396 8.41 -19.46 -3.38
CA SER A 396 8.62 -18.67 -2.17
C SER A 396 8.35 -17.20 -2.46
N VAL A 397 7.70 -16.51 -1.53
CA VAL A 397 7.36 -15.09 -1.66
C VAL A 397 7.82 -14.30 -0.44
N GLU A 398 8.34 -13.11 -0.68
CA GLU A 398 8.80 -12.17 0.35
C GLU A 398 8.23 -10.77 0.11
N LYS A 399 8.02 -10.01 1.19
CA LYS A 399 7.68 -8.58 1.08
C LYS A 399 8.94 -7.76 0.78
N HIS A 400 8.78 -6.63 0.10
CA HIS A 400 9.82 -5.64 -0.17
C HIS A 400 9.29 -4.23 0.12
N GLU A 401 10.14 -3.20 0.09
CA GLU A 401 9.82 -1.79 0.38
C GLU A 401 8.63 -1.18 -0.40
N GLN A 402 8.22 -1.78 -1.53
CA GLN A 402 7.10 -1.31 -2.35
C GLN A 402 5.84 -2.17 -2.18
N THR A 403 5.86 -3.16 -1.30
CA THR A 403 4.72 -4.02 -1.02
C THR A 403 3.64 -3.22 -0.27
N PRO A 404 2.41 -3.08 -0.81
CA PRO A 404 1.34 -2.35 -0.14
C PRO A 404 0.92 -3.00 1.19
N GLU A 405 0.83 -2.20 2.26
CA GLU A 405 0.70 -2.67 3.65
C GLU A 405 -0.74 -2.76 4.18
N VAL A 406 -1.70 -2.06 3.57
CA VAL A 406 -3.11 -2.01 4.02
C VAL A 406 -4.06 -1.99 2.82
N LYS A 407 -5.25 -2.59 2.96
CA LYS A 407 -6.31 -2.54 1.95
C LYS A 407 -7.11 -1.24 2.09
N PHE A 408 -7.25 -0.47 1.01
CA PHE A 408 -8.19 0.64 0.93
C PHE A 408 -9.63 0.17 1.24
N GLY A 409 -10.33 0.96 2.05
CA GLY A 409 -11.67 0.64 2.52
C GLY A 409 -12.31 1.81 3.27
N ILE A 410 -13.45 1.55 3.91
CA ILE A 410 -14.20 2.57 4.67
C ILE A 410 -13.35 3.22 5.77
N GLN A 411 -12.32 2.54 6.28
CA GLN A 411 -11.41 3.13 7.27
C GLN A 411 -10.74 4.43 6.79
N TRP A 412 -10.49 4.57 5.49
CA TRP A 412 -9.89 5.78 4.92
C TRP A 412 -10.79 7.03 5.07
N LEU A 413 -12.12 6.85 5.19
CA LEU A 413 -13.04 7.97 5.43
C LEU A 413 -13.06 8.44 6.89
N LEU A 414 -12.68 7.60 7.86
CA LEU A 414 -12.81 7.93 9.28
C LEU A 414 -12.04 9.19 9.70
N PRO A 415 -10.77 9.42 9.28
CA PRO A 415 -10.04 10.64 9.62
C PRO A 415 -10.78 11.90 9.16
N SER A 416 -11.33 11.87 7.94
CA SER A 416 -12.10 12.98 7.35
C SER A 416 -13.42 13.23 8.09
N ILE A 417 -14.13 12.17 8.51
CA ILE A 417 -15.36 12.27 9.32
C ILE A 417 -15.04 12.80 10.72
N ASN A 418 -13.98 12.31 11.37
CA ASN A 418 -13.59 12.70 12.73
C ASN A 418 -13.29 14.19 12.85
N LYS A 419 -12.79 14.83 11.79
CA LYS A 419 -12.54 16.28 11.76
C LYS A 419 -13.82 17.10 11.96
N TYR A 420 -14.98 16.59 11.51
CA TYR A 420 -16.27 17.27 11.59
C TYR A 420 -17.19 16.71 12.67
N LYS A 421 -16.65 15.97 13.65
CA LYS A 421 -17.42 15.35 14.75
C LYS A 421 -18.34 16.32 15.50
N GLY A 422 -17.94 17.59 15.64
CA GLY A 422 -18.75 18.62 16.31
C GLY A 422 -20.06 18.90 15.57
N VAL A 423 -20.00 19.11 14.25
CA VAL A 423 -21.20 19.38 13.43
C VAL A 423 -22.04 18.11 13.30
N LEU A 424 -21.41 16.93 13.14
CA LEU A 424 -22.12 15.65 13.12
C LEU A 424 -22.86 15.39 14.45
N SER A 425 -22.29 15.79 15.58
CA SER A 425 -22.98 15.73 16.88
C SER A 425 -24.19 16.66 16.92
N GLN A 426 -24.12 17.86 16.32
CA GLN A 426 -25.27 18.76 16.20
C GLN A 426 -26.36 18.16 15.32
N VAL A 427 -25.99 17.52 14.20
CA VAL A 427 -26.94 16.80 13.33
C VAL A 427 -27.59 15.64 14.08
N LEU A 428 -26.83 14.88 14.86
CA LEU A 428 -27.35 13.79 15.69
C LEU A 428 -28.34 14.31 16.73
N LEU A 429 -28.00 15.41 17.43
CA LEU A 429 -28.90 16.06 18.38
C LEU A 429 -30.17 16.59 17.70
N ALA A 430 -30.03 17.24 16.54
CA ALA A 430 -31.17 17.71 15.76
C ALA A 430 -32.05 16.54 15.28
N SER A 431 -31.47 15.42 14.84
CA SER A 431 -32.22 14.19 14.53
C SER A 431 -33.02 13.70 15.73
N PHE A 432 -32.39 13.63 16.90
CA PHE A 432 -33.07 13.22 18.13
C PHE A 432 -34.26 14.13 18.46
N VAL A 433 -34.08 15.46 18.36
CA VAL A 433 -35.17 16.43 18.58
C VAL A 433 -36.28 16.24 17.54
N VAL A 434 -35.96 16.11 16.25
CA VAL A 434 -36.97 15.86 15.20
C VAL A 434 -37.79 14.61 15.50
N GLN A 435 -37.14 13.54 15.98
CA GLN A 435 -37.84 12.29 16.29
C GLN A 435 -38.73 12.38 17.54
N LEU A 436 -38.34 13.18 18.54
CA LEU A 436 -39.21 13.50 19.67
C LEU A 436 -40.44 14.30 19.23
N PHE A 437 -40.28 15.32 18.37
CA PHE A 437 -41.42 16.06 17.81
C PHE A 437 -42.31 15.14 16.96
N GLY A 438 -41.73 14.14 16.29
CA GLY A 438 -42.46 13.10 15.58
C GLY A 438 -43.44 12.30 16.44
N LEU A 439 -43.17 12.12 17.75
CA LEU A 439 -44.08 11.44 18.68
C LEU A 439 -45.32 12.28 19.04
N ALA A 440 -45.23 13.60 18.97
CA ALA A 440 -46.33 14.47 19.35
C ALA A 440 -47.56 14.26 18.45
N ASN A 441 -47.34 13.99 17.16
CA ASN A 441 -48.40 13.77 16.18
C ASN A 441 -49.32 12.58 16.54
N PRO A 442 -48.84 11.32 16.67
CA PRO A 442 -49.68 10.19 17.04
C PRO A 442 -50.34 10.35 18.42
N LEU A 443 -49.65 10.91 19.41
CA LEU A 443 -50.19 11.12 20.75
C LEU A 443 -51.32 12.15 20.77
N MET A 444 -51.18 13.26 20.06
CA MET A 444 -52.26 14.26 19.95
C MET A 444 -53.46 13.70 19.18
N ILE A 445 -53.24 12.96 18.09
CA ILE A 445 -54.33 12.28 17.36
C ILE A 445 -55.10 11.32 18.27
N GLN A 446 -54.41 10.54 19.11
CA GLN A 446 -55.07 9.70 20.10
C GLN A 446 -55.96 10.51 21.04
N ILE A 447 -55.46 11.62 21.60
CA ILE A 447 -56.24 12.47 22.52
C ILE A 447 -57.47 13.06 21.81
N ILE A 448 -57.31 13.49 20.56
CA ILE A 448 -58.43 13.97 19.74
C ILE A 448 -59.51 12.89 19.64
N ILE A 449 -59.14 11.67 19.30
CA ILE A 449 -60.09 10.58 19.08
C ILE A 449 -60.74 10.12 20.39
N ASP A 450 -59.94 9.85 21.42
CA ASP A 450 -60.42 9.23 22.65
C ASP A 450 -61.18 10.23 23.56
N LYS A 451 -60.75 11.50 23.60
CA LYS A 451 -61.32 12.50 24.51
C LYS A 451 -62.18 13.52 23.78
N VAL A 452 -61.65 14.15 22.72
CA VAL A 452 -62.30 15.32 22.10
C VAL A 452 -63.52 14.93 21.26
N ILE A 453 -63.42 13.88 20.44
CA ILE A 453 -64.56 13.38 19.64
C ILE A 453 -65.66 12.85 20.55
N ASN A 454 -65.31 12.09 21.59
CA ASN A 454 -66.27 11.54 22.55
C ASN A 454 -66.98 12.62 23.38
N GLN A 455 -66.27 13.68 23.78
CA GLN A 455 -66.83 14.79 24.57
C GLN A 455 -67.47 15.91 23.72
N ARG A 456 -67.34 15.84 22.39
CA ARG A 456 -67.84 16.85 21.42
C ARG A 456 -67.39 18.28 21.69
N SER A 457 -66.22 18.48 22.30
CA SER A 457 -65.69 19.79 22.66
C SER A 457 -64.94 20.43 21.49
N MET A 458 -65.60 21.34 20.76
CA MET A 458 -65.00 22.00 19.58
C MET A 458 -63.80 22.89 19.92
N ASP A 459 -63.80 23.53 21.09
CA ASP A 459 -62.72 24.43 21.49
C ASP A 459 -61.38 23.69 21.70
N THR A 460 -61.42 22.52 22.36
CA THR A 460 -60.21 21.70 22.56
C THR A 460 -59.74 21.06 21.26
N LEU A 461 -60.65 20.76 20.32
CA LEU A 461 -60.30 20.29 18.99
C LEU A 461 -59.49 21.36 18.23
N GLN A 462 -59.95 22.61 18.26
CA GLN A 462 -59.27 23.72 17.58
C GLN A 462 -57.89 24.01 18.19
N ILE A 463 -57.77 24.02 19.53
CA ILE A 463 -56.49 24.25 20.21
C ILE A 463 -55.50 23.12 19.89
N LEU A 464 -55.93 21.86 20.01
CA LEU A 464 -55.05 20.71 19.78
C LEU A 464 -54.70 20.55 18.30
N GLY A 465 -55.64 20.89 17.39
CA GLY A 465 -55.40 20.97 15.96
C GLY A 465 -54.39 22.07 15.59
N LEU A 466 -54.52 23.26 16.16
CA LEU A 466 -53.55 24.35 15.96
C LEU A 466 -52.16 23.95 16.50
N ALA A 467 -52.10 23.33 17.68
CA ALA A 467 -50.86 22.81 18.25
C ALA A 467 -50.19 21.77 17.33
N LEU A 468 -50.97 20.86 16.73
CA LEU A 468 -50.48 19.88 15.76
C LEU A 468 -49.86 20.55 14.53
N VAL A 469 -50.51 21.59 13.99
CA VAL A 469 -50.00 22.37 12.85
C VAL A 469 -48.68 23.06 13.23
N VAL A 470 -48.62 23.73 14.38
CA VAL A 470 -47.41 24.41 14.85
C VAL A 470 -46.25 23.43 15.04
N ILE A 471 -46.49 22.29 15.70
CA ILE A 471 -45.49 21.23 15.92
C ILE A 471 -44.99 20.67 14.58
N THR A 472 -45.89 20.46 13.62
CA THR A 472 -45.53 19.94 12.29
C THR A 472 -44.66 20.94 11.52
N ILE A 473 -45.00 22.24 11.56
CA ILE A 473 -44.20 23.30 10.93
C ILE A 473 -42.82 23.40 11.59
N LEU A 474 -42.75 23.43 12.92
CA LEU A 474 -41.49 23.47 13.66
C LEU A 474 -40.62 22.25 13.38
N GLY A 475 -41.20 21.04 13.38
CA GLY A 475 -40.51 19.81 13.02
C GLY A 475 -39.95 19.85 11.59
N GLY A 476 -40.71 20.41 10.65
CA GLY A 476 -40.26 20.65 9.28
C GLY A 476 -39.07 21.61 9.19
N ILE A 477 -39.11 22.73 9.93
CA ILE A 477 -38.01 23.71 9.98
C ILE A 477 -36.75 23.07 10.57
N ILE A 478 -36.85 22.38 11.71
CA ILE A 478 -35.70 21.72 12.34
C ILE A 478 -35.16 20.60 11.45
N GLY A 479 -36.04 19.80 10.84
CA GLY A 479 -35.65 18.75 9.89
C GLY A 479 -34.94 19.30 8.66
N SER A 480 -35.37 20.47 8.17
CA SER A 480 -34.71 21.19 7.07
C SER A 480 -33.33 21.71 7.48
N LEU A 481 -33.22 22.40 8.61
CA LEU A 481 -31.94 22.88 9.16
C LEU A 481 -30.95 21.73 9.39
N ARG A 482 -31.41 20.62 9.96
CA ARG A 482 -30.64 19.39 10.12
C ARG A 482 -30.08 18.91 8.78
N THR A 483 -30.94 18.85 7.76
CA THR A 483 -30.55 18.39 6.42
C THR A 483 -29.55 19.33 5.78
N PHE A 484 -29.72 20.65 5.91
CA PHE A 484 -28.76 21.63 5.42
C PHE A 484 -27.39 21.50 6.10
N LEU A 485 -27.34 21.45 7.43
CA LEU A 485 -26.09 21.26 8.19
C LEU A 485 -25.38 19.97 7.81
N PHE A 486 -26.14 18.89 7.61
CA PHE A 486 -25.59 17.59 7.21
C PHE A 486 -25.03 17.63 5.79
N THR A 487 -25.77 18.18 4.83
CA THR A 487 -25.35 18.30 3.42
C THR A 487 -24.12 19.19 3.29
N GLU A 488 -24.09 20.33 3.98
CA GLU A 488 -22.93 21.24 3.95
C GLU A 488 -21.67 20.55 4.49
N THR A 489 -21.78 19.87 5.62
CA THR A 489 -20.66 19.11 6.22
C THR A 489 -20.15 18.05 5.25
N THR A 490 -21.07 17.33 4.60
CA THR A 490 -20.70 16.26 3.69
C THR A 490 -20.07 16.79 2.40
N ASN A 491 -20.53 17.93 1.86
CA ASN A 491 -19.89 18.56 0.69
C ASN A 491 -18.45 19.01 0.98
N ARG A 492 -18.17 19.48 2.20
CA ARG A 492 -16.81 19.81 2.64
C ARG A 492 -15.92 18.56 2.73
N ILE A 493 -16.47 17.46 3.25
CA ILE A 493 -15.79 16.16 3.27
C ILE A 493 -15.51 15.72 1.83
N ASP A 494 -16.49 15.77 0.94
CA ASP A 494 -16.36 15.37 -0.46
C ASP A 494 -15.23 16.10 -1.20
N THR A 495 -15.20 17.43 -1.12
CA THR A 495 -14.17 18.25 -1.79
C THR A 495 -12.76 17.84 -1.37
N ARG A 496 -12.58 17.52 -0.08
CA ARG A 496 -11.31 17.06 0.47
C ARG A 496 -10.93 15.67 -0.06
N LEU A 497 -11.87 14.72 -0.04
CA LEU A 497 -11.64 13.36 -0.51
C LEU A 497 -11.32 13.34 -2.02
N GLY A 498 -12.02 14.15 -2.81
CA GLY A 498 -11.72 14.31 -4.23
C GLY A 498 -10.33 14.88 -4.49
N ALA A 499 -9.93 15.91 -3.74
CA ALA A 499 -8.58 16.45 -3.84
C ALA A 499 -7.51 15.41 -3.47
N GLU A 500 -7.73 14.62 -2.41
CA GLU A 500 -6.79 13.58 -1.96
C GLU A 500 -6.63 12.46 -2.99
N VAL A 501 -7.72 12.01 -3.60
CA VAL A 501 -7.67 10.99 -4.68
C VAL A 501 -6.89 11.50 -5.90
N ILE A 502 -7.11 12.76 -6.30
CA ILE A 502 -6.40 13.34 -7.45
C ILE A 502 -4.93 13.60 -7.12
N ASP A 503 -4.61 14.11 -5.93
CA ASP A 503 -3.22 14.30 -5.47
C ASP A 503 -2.46 12.99 -5.46
N HIS A 504 -3.07 11.91 -4.94
CA HIS A 504 -2.47 10.57 -4.98
C HIS A 504 -2.32 10.06 -6.43
N LEU A 505 -3.35 10.18 -7.28
CA LEU A 505 -3.27 9.78 -8.69
C LEU A 505 -2.08 10.43 -9.40
N LEU A 506 -1.86 11.74 -9.20
CA LEU A 506 -0.76 12.48 -9.81
C LEU A 506 0.64 12.08 -9.29
N ARG A 507 0.72 11.43 -8.13
CA ARG A 507 1.97 10.92 -7.55
C ARG A 507 2.28 9.49 -7.95
N LEU A 508 1.40 8.81 -8.70
CA LEU A 508 1.66 7.45 -9.18
C LEU A 508 2.80 7.44 -10.22
N PRO A 509 3.61 6.36 -10.27
CA PRO A 509 4.71 6.26 -11.21
C PRO A 509 4.23 6.17 -12.66
N LEU A 510 5.03 6.66 -13.62
CA LEU A 510 4.68 6.69 -15.05
C LEU A 510 4.27 5.32 -15.61
N ASN A 511 4.92 4.24 -15.16
CA ASN A 511 4.60 2.86 -15.55
C ASN A 511 3.15 2.46 -15.23
N TYR A 512 2.51 3.08 -14.25
CA TYR A 512 1.10 2.85 -13.93
C TYR A 512 0.17 3.37 -15.06
N PHE A 513 0.51 4.52 -15.65
CA PHE A 513 -0.27 5.15 -16.71
C PHE A 513 -0.04 4.48 -18.08
N ASP A 514 1.20 4.12 -18.40
CA ASP A 514 1.54 3.49 -19.69
C ASP A 514 0.86 2.12 -19.90
N ARG A 515 0.40 1.48 -18.82
CA ARG A 515 -0.28 0.17 -18.85
C ARG A 515 -1.80 0.26 -18.92
N ARG A 516 -2.40 1.44 -18.75
CA ARG A 516 -3.85 1.58 -18.52
C ARG A 516 -4.48 2.60 -19.47
N PRO A 517 -5.55 2.24 -20.22
CA PRO A 517 -6.28 3.20 -21.03
C PRO A 517 -6.86 4.34 -20.19
N VAL A 518 -6.84 5.55 -20.74
CA VAL A 518 -7.37 6.75 -20.07
C VAL A 518 -8.84 6.60 -19.68
N GLY A 519 -9.66 5.97 -20.55
CA GLY A 519 -11.08 5.72 -20.26
C GLY A 519 -11.31 4.78 -19.06
N GLU A 520 -10.42 3.81 -18.86
CA GLU A 520 -10.48 2.91 -17.70
C GLU A 520 -10.17 3.70 -16.41
N LEU A 521 -9.08 4.49 -16.40
CA LEU A 521 -8.71 5.33 -15.27
C LEU A 521 -9.81 6.34 -14.92
N GLY A 522 -10.38 7.01 -15.92
CA GLY A 522 -11.51 7.93 -15.75
C GLY A 522 -12.72 7.26 -15.11
N SER A 523 -13.07 6.03 -15.55
CA SER A 523 -14.18 5.27 -14.97
C SER A 523 -13.94 4.87 -13.51
N ARG A 524 -12.68 4.66 -13.10
CA ARG A 524 -12.31 4.33 -11.71
C ARG A 524 -12.37 5.56 -10.82
N VAL A 525 -11.89 6.71 -11.30
CA VAL A 525 -12.03 8.00 -10.60
C VAL A 525 -13.51 8.36 -10.44
N ALA A 526 -14.34 8.08 -11.44
CA ALA A 526 -15.79 8.29 -11.36
C ALA A 526 -16.48 7.43 -10.27
N GLU A 527 -15.88 6.33 -9.80
CA GLU A 527 -16.42 5.58 -8.65
C GLU A 527 -16.42 6.41 -7.36
N LEU A 528 -15.57 7.45 -7.25
CA LEU A 528 -15.60 8.41 -6.15
C LEU A 528 -16.97 9.09 -6.05
N GLU A 529 -17.63 9.38 -7.17
CA GLU A 529 -18.95 10.01 -7.16
C GLU A 529 -20.00 9.12 -6.49
N LYS A 530 -19.92 7.80 -6.66
CA LYS A 530 -20.83 6.87 -5.96
C LYS A 530 -20.54 6.84 -4.46
N ILE A 531 -19.27 6.92 -4.07
CA ILE A 531 -18.86 7.03 -2.67
C ILE A 531 -19.42 8.31 -2.05
N ARG A 532 -19.25 9.44 -2.74
CA ARG A 532 -19.84 10.72 -2.38
C ARG A 532 -21.36 10.63 -2.23
N ASN A 533 -22.05 10.10 -3.24
CA ASN A 533 -23.52 10.05 -3.26
C ASN A 533 -24.10 9.22 -2.12
N PHE A 534 -23.37 8.22 -1.62
CA PHE A 534 -23.77 7.52 -0.41
C PHE A 534 -23.60 8.38 0.84
N LEU A 535 -22.49 9.11 0.96
CA LEU A 535 -22.23 10.00 2.09
C LEU A 535 -23.22 11.18 2.10
N THR A 536 -23.47 11.81 0.96
CA THR A 536 -24.36 12.98 0.83
C THR A 536 -25.83 12.59 0.74
N GLY A 537 -26.12 11.33 0.43
CA GLY A 537 -27.47 10.83 0.19
C GLY A 537 -28.28 10.55 1.45
N GLN A 538 -29.52 10.09 1.25
CA GLN A 538 -30.44 9.74 2.34
C GLN A 538 -30.03 8.47 3.12
N ALA A 539 -28.99 7.75 2.69
CA ALA A 539 -28.57 6.51 3.32
C ALA A 539 -28.14 6.73 4.77
N LEU A 540 -27.29 7.74 5.02
CA LEU A 540 -26.81 8.04 6.38
C LEU A 540 -27.91 8.58 7.30
N THR A 541 -28.81 9.44 6.78
CA THR A 541 -29.95 9.92 7.57
C THR A 541 -30.92 8.79 7.90
N THR A 542 -31.15 7.85 6.98
CA THR A 542 -32.01 6.69 7.23
C THR A 542 -31.39 5.72 8.24
N ILE A 543 -30.06 5.56 8.26
CA ILE A 543 -29.36 4.80 9.31
C ILE A 543 -29.56 5.46 10.69
N LEU A 544 -29.47 6.80 10.76
CA LEU A 544 -29.76 7.53 11.99
C LEU A 544 -31.22 7.36 12.42
N ASP A 545 -32.18 7.48 11.48
CA ASP A 545 -33.60 7.29 11.77
C ASP A 545 -33.90 5.86 12.25
N ALA A 546 -33.22 4.85 11.68
CA ALA A 546 -33.31 3.47 12.15
C ALA A 546 -32.70 3.28 13.55
N ALA A 547 -31.59 3.94 13.86
CA ALA A 547 -31.01 3.91 15.20
C ALA A 547 -31.95 4.54 16.25
N PHE A 548 -32.61 5.66 15.90
CA PHE A 548 -33.61 6.30 16.76
C PHE A 548 -34.96 5.57 16.80
N SER A 549 -35.20 4.60 15.91
CA SER A 549 -36.41 3.76 15.94
C SER A 549 -36.54 2.96 17.23
N LEU A 550 -35.44 2.76 17.96
CA LEU A 550 -35.46 2.17 19.30
C LEU A 550 -36.40 2.93 20.27
N ILE A 551 -36.45 4.26 20.18
CA ILE A 551 -37.32 5.09 21.02
C ILE A 551 -38.79 4.77 20.72
N TYR A 552 -39.16 4.70 19.44
CA TYR A 552 -40.51 4.35 19.02
C TYR A 552 -40.88 2.91 19.42
N ILE A 553 -39.94 1.96 19.34
CA ILE A 553 -40.16 0.57 19.78
C ILE A 553 -40.45 0.53 21.29
N ILE A 554 -39.71 1.29 22.10
CA ILE A 554 -39.96 1.38 23.55
C ILE A 554 -41.38 1.90 23.81
N VAL A 555 -41.79 2.98 23.12
CA VAL A 555 -43.16 3.51 23.22
C VAL A 555 -44.18 2.46 22.80
N MET A 556 -43.97 1.73 21.70
CA MET A 556 -44.88 0.67 21.24
C MET A 556 -45.04 -0.47 22.26
N LEU A 557 -43.96 -0.88 22.94
CA LEU A 557 -44.01 -1.90 23.99
C LEU A 557 -44.91 -1.49 25.17
N PHE A 558 -44.94 -0.20 25.51
CA PHE A 558 -45.85 0.34 26.53
C PHE A 558 -47.33 0.31 26.09
N TYR A 559 -47.61 0.43 24.80
CA TYR A 559 -48.98 0.32 24.28
C TYR A 559 -49.46 -1.13 24.25
N SER A 560 -48.68 -2.02 23.62
CA SER A 560 -48.99 -3.45 23.56
C SER A 560 -47.78 -4.23 23.07
N TRP A 561 -47.26 -5.11 23.92
CA TRP A 561 -46.17 -6.01 23.56
C TRP A 561 -46.56 -6.97 22.41
N LEU A 562 -47.82 -7.43 22.38
CA LEU A 562 -48.34 -8.33 21.34
C LEU A 562 -48.35 -7.65 19.97
N LEU A 563 -48.94 -6.45 19.87
CA LEU A 563 -48.95 -5.71 18.61
C LEU A 563 -47.52 -5.33 18.17
N THR A 564 -46.64 -5.05 19.12
CA THR A 564 -45.22 -4.75 18.83
C THR A 564 -44.52 -5.95 18.21
N LEU A 565 -44.75 -7.15 18.72
CA LEU A 565 -44.19 -8.38 18.17
C LEU A 565 -44.71 -8.65 16.76
N LEU A 566 -46.00 -8.42 16.50
CA LEU A 566 -46.59 -8.55 15.16
C LEU A 566 -46.02 -7.53 14.16
N ALA A 567 -45.84 -6.27 14.59
CA ALA A 567 -45.23 -5.23 13.77
C ALA A 567 -43.77 -5.53 13.45
N LEU A 568 -42.99 -5.99 14.43
CA LEU A 568 -41.56 -6.29 14.27
C LEU A 568 -41.30 -7.65 13.62
N GLY A 569 -42.27 -8.57 13.59
CA GLY A 569 -42.13 -9.90 12.97
C GLY A 569 -41.78 -9.88 11.48
N VAL A 570 -42.05 -8.76 10.79
CA VAL A 570 -41.65 -8.55 9.39
C VAL A 570 -40.17 -8.21 9.22
N VAL A 571 -39.51 -7.64 10.23
CA VAL A 571 -38.09 -7.29 10.18
C VAL A 571 -37.16 -8.50 9.97
N PRO A 572 -37.26 -9.63 10.71
CA PRO A 572 -36.40 -10.78 10.46
C PRO A 572 -36.63 -11.42 9.09
N ILE A 573 -37.87 -11.43 8.59
CA ILE A 573 -38.20 -11.91 7.25
C ILE A 573 -37.49 -11.05 6.20
N GLN A 574 -37.53 -9.72 6.37
CA GLN A 574 -36.84 -8.78 5.49
C GLN A 574 -35.31 -8.96 5.51
N ILE A 575 -34.73 -9.17 6.69
CA ILE A 575 -33.30 -9.45 6.84
C ILE A 575 -32.92 -10.71 6.07
N LEU A 576 -33.72 -11.78 6.19
CA LEU A 576 -33.48 -13.03 5.47
C LEU A 576 -33.52 -12.85 3.95
N ILE A 577 -34.54 -12.15 3.43
CA ILE A 577 -34.65 -11.83 1.99
C ILE A 577 -33.41 -11.05 1.52
N THR A 578 -32.97 -10.08 2.31
CA THR A 578 -31.80 -9.24 2.01
C THR A 578 -30.51 -10.07 1.98
N LEU A 579 -30.29 -10.94 2.97
CA LEU A 579 -29.11 -11.81 3.05
C LEU A 579 -29.02 -12.77 1.86
N VAL A 580 -30.15 -13.37 1.47
CA VAL A 580 -30.22 -14.29 0.33
C VAL A 580 -30.03 -13.55 -1.01
N GLY A 581 -30.55 -12.32 -1.15
CA GLY A 581 -30.40 -11.51 -2.36
C GLY A 581 -29.01 -10.87 -2.54
N THR A 582 -28.28 -10.66 -1.45
CA THR A 582 -26.96 -9.98 -1.43
C THR A 582 -25.93 -10.54 -2.44
N PRO A 583 -25.64 -11.86 -2.50
CA PRO A 583 -24.62 -12.39 -3.40
C PRO A 583 -24.98 -12.17 -4.89
N LEU A 584 -26.27 -12.26 -5.23
CA LEU A 584 -26.76 -12.05 -6.59
C LEU A 584 -26.59 -10.59 -7.02
N ILE A 585 -27.02 -9.64 -6.18
CA ILE A 585 -26.88 -8.20 -6.44
C ILE A 585 -25.41 -7.83 -6.61
N ARG A 586 -24.54 -8.30 -5.70
CA ARG A 586 -23.10 -8.01 -5.76
C ARG A 586 -22.49 -8.46 -7.08
N ARG A 587 -22.86 -9.65 -7.57
CA ARG A 587 -22.40 -10.16 -8.87
C ARG A 587 -22.89 -9.26 -10.02
N GLN A 588 -24.18 -8.91 -10.04
CA GLN A 588 -24.77 -8.08 -11.10
C GLN A 588 -24.15 -6.67 -11.15
N ILE A 589 -23.91 -6.04 -9.99
CA ILE A 589 -23.24 -4.73 -9.92
C ILE A 589 -21.85 -4.80 -10.54
N ARG A 590 -21.09 -5.87 -10.25
CA ARG A 590 -19.74 -6.05 -10.81
C ARG A 590 -19.77 -6.24 -12.33
N GLU A 591 -20.68 -7.08 -12.82
CA GLU A 591 -20.86 -7.29 -14.27
C GLU A 591 -21.20 -5.98 -14.99
N ILE A 592 -22.13 -5.19 -14.44
CA ILE A 592 -22.49 -3.87 -15.00
C ILE A 592 -21.28 -2.93 -15.06
N ALA A 593 -20.49 -2.87 -13.99
CA ALA A 593 -19.33 -1.99 -13.93
C ALA A 593 -18.23 -2.40 -14.93
N GLN A 594 -18.05 -3.71 -15.18
CA GLN A 594 -17.12 -4.22 -16.19
C GLN A 594 -17.58 -3.90 -17.61
N GLU A 595 -18.85 -4.13 -17.93
CA GLU A 595 -19.40 -3.83 -19.25
C GLU A 595 -19.41 -2.31 -19.51
N ASN A 596 -19.72 -1.48 -18.51
CA ASN A 596 -19.61 -0.03 -18.63
C ASN A 596 -18.18 0.42 -18.97
N ALA A 597 -17.18 -0.14 -18.28
CA ALA A 597 -15.77 0.19 -18.54
C ALA A 597 -15.35 -0.14 -19.98
N LYS A 598 -15.80 -1.28 -20.53
CA LYS A 598 -15.55 -1.65 -21.94
C LYS A 598 -16.22 -0.66 -22.90
N THR A 599 -17.49 -0.33 -22.67
CA THR A 599 -18.23 0.63 -23.51
C THR A 599 -17.57 2.01 -23.50
N GLN A 600 -17.18 2.52 -22.33
CA GLN A 600 -16.52 3.82 -22.21
C GLN A 600 -15.12 3.82 -22.83
N SER A 601 -14.34 2.76 -22.63
CA SER A 601 -13.00 2.65 -23.22
C SER A 601 -13.05 2.68 -24.75
N HIS A 602 -13.98 1.94 -25.35
CA HIS A 602 -14.18 1.94 -26.80
C HIS A 602 -14.68 3.30 -27.33
N LEU A 603 -15.52 4.01 -26.56
CA LEU A 603 -15.93 5.37 -26.91
C LEU A 603 -14.74 6.35 -26.93
N VAL A 604 -13.89 6.31 -25.90
CA VAL A 604 -12.67 7.12 -25.82
C VAL A 604 -11.70 6.79 -26.97
N GLU A 605 -11.57 5.52 -27.33
CA GLU A 605 -10.79 5.07 -28.48
C GLU A 605 -11.30 5.67 -29.79
N ILE A 606 -12.62 5.57 -30.07
CA ILE A 606 -13.24 6.17 -31.26
C ILE A 606 -13.03 7.68 -31.30
N LEU A 607 -13.26 8.38 -30.18
CA LEU A 607 -13.14 9.84 -30.12
C LEU A 607 -11.69 10.30 -30.26
N THR A 608 -10.74 9.57 -29.69
CA THR A 608 -9.31 9.85 -29.83
C THR A 608 -8.83 9.57 -31.27
N GLY A 609 -9.34 8.50 -31.88
CA GLY A 609 -9.04 8.11 -33.26
C GLY A 609 -10.02 8.68 -34.30
N ILE A 610 -10.76 9.76 -34.00
CA ILE A 610 -11.88 10.19 -34.83
C ILE A 610 -11.46 10.53 -36.27
N GLN A 611 -10.26 11.08 -36.44
CA GLN A 611 -9.71 11.36 -37.76
C GLN A 611 -9.53 10.08 -38.58
N THR A 612 -9.00 9.01 -38.00
CA THR A 612 -8.86 7.70 -38.65
C THR A 612 -10.23 7.12 -38.99
N VAL A 613 -11.17 7.19 -38.05
CA VAL A 613 -12.53 6.69 -38.23
C VAL A 613 -13.22 7.39 -39.42
N LYS A 614 -13.05 8.70 -39.54
CA LYS A 614 -13.54 9.51 -40.69
C LYS A 614 -12.79 9.22 -41.98
N ALA A 615 -11.46 9.21 -41.94
CA ALA A 615 -10.61 9.03 -43.11
C ALA A 615 -10.77 7.64 -43.75
N GLN A 616 -11.03 6.62 -42.94
CA GLN A 616 -11.23 5.24 -43.39
C GLN A 616 -12.71 4.88 -43.62
N ASN A 617 -13.65 5.83 -43.42
CA ASN A 617 -15.10 5.62 -43.59
C ASN A 617 -15.64 4.41 -42.77
N VAL A 618 -15.13 4.26 -41.54
CA VAL A 618 -15.49 3.15 -40.62
C VAL A 618 -16.45 3.58 -39.51
N GLU A 619 -17.15 4.71 -39.66
CA GLU A 619 -18.10 5.20 -38.64
C GLU A 619 -19.19 4.17 -38.32
N ARG A 620 -19.70 3.48 -39.35
CA ARG A 620 -20.77 2.50 -39.18
C ARG A 620 -20.30 1.27 -38.40
N VAL A 621 -19.11 0.76 -38.71
CA VAL A 621 -18.48 -0.36 -38.00
C VAL A 621 -18.23 0.01 -36.54
N SER A 622 -17.65 1.19 -36.32
CA SER A 622 -17.36 1.73 -34.98
C SER A 622 -18.65 1.90 -34.17
N ARG A 623 -19.70 2.47 -34.78
CA ARG A 623 -21.03 2.61 -34.16
C ARG A 623 -21.63 1.25 -33.80
N TRP A 624 -21.62 0.28 -34.70
CA TRP A 624 -22.17 -1.05 -34.43
C TRP A 624 -21.44 -1.75 -33.30
N LYS A 625 -20.11 -1.66 -33.26
CA LYS A 625 -19.33 -2.24 -32.17
C LYS A 625 -19.64 -1.59 -30.83
N TRP A 626 -19.73 -0.26 -30.80
CA TRP A 626 -20.14 0.46 -29.59
C TRP A 626 -21.56 0.07 -29.17
N GLN A 627 -22.49 -0.05 -30.12
CA GLN A 627 -23.88 -0.44 -29.87
C GLN A 627 -23.98 -1.87 -29.31
N GLU A 628 -23.17 -2.82 -29.79
CA GLU A 628 -23.08 -4.17 -29.25
C GLU A 628 -22.66 -4.17 -27.77
N LEU A 629 -21.59 -3.43 -27.45
CA LEU A 629 -21.11 -3.28 -26.07
C LEU A 629 -22.17 -2.60 -25.19
N TYR A 630 -22.79 -1.53 -25.69
CA TYR A 630 -23.82 -0.80 -24.98
C TYR A 630 -25.07 -1.64 -24.74
N ASN A 631 -25.52 -2.44 -25.71
CA ASN A 631 -26.65 -3.36 -25.55
C ASN A 631 -26.37 -4.40 -24.45
N THR A 632 -25.14 -4.91 -24.39
CA THR A 632 -24.72 -5.86 -23.33
C THR A 632 -24.77 -5.19 -21.97
N TYR A 633 -24.23 -3.98 -21.85
CA TYR A 633 -24.32 -3.17 -20.63
C TYR A 633 -25.77 -2.91 -20.20
N ILE A 634 -26.64 -2.51 -21.14
CA ILE A 634 -28.06 -2.26 -20.87
C ILE A 634 -28.78 -3.55 -20.44
N ALA A 635 -28.53 -4.69 -21.09
CA ALA A 635 -29.12 -5.97 -20.71
C ALA A 635 -28.75 -6.36 -19.27
N LYS A 636 -27.47 -6.17 -18.88
CA LYS A 636 -27.01 -6.42 -17.51
C LYS A 636 -27.61 -5.44 -16.51
N SER A 637 -27.70 -4.16 -16.88
CA SER A 637 -28.36 -3.13 -16.08
C SER A 637 -29.84 -3.48 -15.83
N PHE A 638 -30.54 -3.91 -16.87
CA PHE A 638 -31.94 -4.33 -16.78
C PHE A 638 -32.14 -5.55 -15.87
N GLN A 639 -31.25 -6.55 -15.92
CA GLN A 639 -31.28 -7.70 -15.00
C GLN A 639 -31.14 -7.27 -13.53
N LYS A 640 -30.25 -6.30 -13.25
CA LYS A 640 -30.11 -5.71 -11.90
C LYS A 640 -31.37 -4.95 -11.50
N THR A 641 -31.95 -4.17 -12.41
CA THR A 641 -33.21 -3.46 -12.15
C THR A 641 -34.34 -4.43 -11.82
N ILE A 642 -34.55 -5.50 -12.61
CA ILE A 642 -35.56 -6.52 -12.32
C ILE A 642 -35.35 -7.13 -10.92
N THR A 643 -34.09 -7.49 -10.61
CA THR A 643 -33.75 -8.08 -9.31
C THR A 643 -34.01 -7.11 -8.16
N GLY A 644 -33.61 -5.84 -8.33
CA GLY A 644 -33.83 -4.78 -7.35
C GLY A 644 -35.32 -4.46 -7.14
N THR A 645 -36.10 -4.36 -8.23
CA THR A 645 -37.55 -4.16 -8.18
C THR A 645 -38.24 -5.33 -7.49
N ALA A 646 -37.89 -6.58 -7.83
CA ALA A 646 -38.48 -7.76 -7.19
C ALA A 646 -38.26 -7.74 -5.67
N LEU A 647 -37.07 -7.39 -5.20
CA LEU A 647 -36.76 -7.27 -3.76
C LEU A 647 -37.49 -6.09 -3.12
N GLY A 648 -37.54 -4.93 -3.78
CA GLY A 648 -38.24 -3.74 -3.30
C GLY A 648 -39.74 -3.95 -3.14
N GLU A 649 -40.40 -4.46 -4.18
CA GLU A 649 -41.84 -4.74 -4.18
C GLU A 649 -42.20 -5.82 -3.17
N THR A 650 -41.39 -6.88 -3.05
CA THR A 650 -41.58 -7.91 -2.00
C THR A 650 -41.55 -7.29 -0.60
N SER A 651 -40.63 -6.34 -0.38
CA SER A 651 -40.52 -5.62 0.90
C SER A 651 -41.76 -4.76 1.18
N GLN A 652 -42.29 -4.10 0.14
CA GLN A 652 -43.49 -3.27 0.24
C GLN A 652 -44.75 -4.08 0.49
N VAL A 653 -44.91 -5.24 -0.17
CA VAL A 653 -46.01 -6.18 0.08
C VAL A 653 -45.93 -6.69 1.53
N LEU A 654 -44.75 -7.08 1.98
CA LEU A 654 -44.54 -7.54 3.35
C LEU A 654 -44.90 -6.45 4.38
N GLN A 655 -44.58 -5.19 4.09
CA GLN A 655 -44.99 -4.05 4.90
C GLN A 655 -46.52 -3.89 4.97
N GLN A 656 -47.20 -3.96 3.83
CA GLN A 656 -48.66 -3.84 3.78
C GLN A 656 -49.33 -4.97 4.56
N ILE A 657 -48.83 -6.20 4.42
CA ILE A 657 -49.30 -7.35 5.20
C ILE A 657 -49.10 -7.10 6.71
N SER A 658 -47.92 -6.61 7.13
CA SER A 658 -47.68 -6.24 8.53
C SER A 658 -48.72 -5.25 9.06
N GLN A 659 -48.99 -4.18 8.30
CA GLN A 659 -49.95 -3.16 8.69
C GLN A 659 -51.38 -3.72 8.80
N LEU A 660 -51.77 -4.63 7.90
CA LEU A 660 -53.06 -5.30 7.97
C LEU A 660 -53.17 -6.24 9.17
N VAL A 661 -52.13 -7.00 9.47
CA VAL A 661 -52.09 -7.90 10.64
C VAL A 661 -52.17 -7.10 11.95
N VAL A 662 -51.41 -6.00 12.05
CA VAL A 662 -51.47 -5.09 13.20
C VAL A 662 -52.87 -4.48 13.34
N LEU A 663 -53.49 -4.05 12.25
CA LEU A 663 -54.85 -3.50 12.27
C LEU A 663 -55.87 -4.56 12.71
N TRP A 664 -55.78 -5.78 12.17
CA TRP A 664 -56.72 -6.86 12.50
C TRP A 664 -56.61 -7.30 13.96
N ALA A 665 -55.39 -7.58 14.43
CA ALA A 665 -55.14 -7.94 15.83
C ALA A 665 -55.49 -6.78 16.77
N GLY A 666 -55.14 -5.55 16.40
CA GLY A 666 -55.44 -4.36 17.18
C GLY A 666 -56.94 -4.08 17.28
N ALA A 667 -57.69 -4.22 16.19
CA ALA A 667 -59.15 -4.10 16.20
C ALA A 667 -59.79 -5.17 17.11
N SER A 668 -59.27 -6.39 17.13
CA SER A 668 -59.73 -7.43 18.06
C SER A 668 -59.52 -7.04 19.53
N LEU A 669 -58.36 -6.44 19.87
CA LEU A 669 -58.07 -5.94 21.22
C LEU A 669 -58.98 -4.76 21.60
N VAL A 670 -59.30 -3.88 20.64
CA VAL A 670 -60.25 -2.78 20.86
C VAL A 670 -61.65 -3.32 21.12
N LEU A 671 -62.11 -4.32 20.36
CA LEU A 671 -63.42 -4.96 20.58
C LEU A 671 -63.51 -5.70 21.92
N LYS A 672 -62.38 -6.17 22.47
CA LYS A 672 -62.28 -6.74 23.81
C LYS A 672 -62.19 -5.70 24.94
N GLY A 673 -62.05 -4.41 24.60
CA GLY A 673 -61.87 -3.33 25.56
C GLY A 673 -60.47 -3.20 26.16
N GLU A 674 -59.47 -3.92 25.62
CA GLU A 674 -58.08 -3.89 26.10
C GLU A 674 -57.28 -2.70 25.54
N LEU A 675 -57.74 -2.10 24.43
CA LEU A 675 -57.16 -0.91 23.78
C LEU A 675 -58.28 0.06 23.35
N THR A 676 -57.99 1.36 23.34
CA THR A 676 -58.91 2.36 22.75
C THR A 676 -58.71 2.48 21.23
N LEU A 677 -59.72 3.02 20.54
CA LEU A 677 -59.61 3.30 19.10
C LEU A 677 -58.49 4.30 18.80
N GLY A 678 -58.33 5.35 19.63
CA GLY A 678 -57.24 6.31 19.50
C GLY A 678 -55.88 5.68 19.73
N GLN A 679 -55.74 4.78 20.71
CA GLN A 679 -54.50 4.03 20.97
C GLN A 679 -54.12 3.15 19.77
N LEU A 680 -55.09 2.48 19.14
CA LEU A 680 -54.84 1.68 17.94
C LEU A 680 -54.33 2.54 16.77
N ILE A 681 -54.92 3.70 16.56
CA ILE A 681 -54.51 4.63 15.48
C ILE A 681 -53.11 5.19 15.75
N ALA A 682 -52.83 5.62 16.99
CA ALA A 682 -51.50 6.06 17.39
C ALA A 682 -50.46 4.95 17.23
N PHE A 683 -50.78 3.73 17.68
CA PHE A 683 -49.91 2.56 17.51
C PHE A 683 -49.58 2.31 16.04
N ARG A 684 -50.58 2.37 15.14
CA ARG A 684 -50.38 2.19 13.70
C ARG A 684 -49.43 3.23 13.11
N ILE A 685 -49.58 4.51 13.51
CA ILE A 685 -48.69 5.60 13.04
C ILE A 685 -47.25 5.39 13.55
N ILE A 686 -47.08 5.12 14.86
CA ILE A 686 -45.76 4.88 15.47
C ILE A 686 -45.10 3.63 14.85
N SER A 687 -45.86 2.56 14.64
CA SER A 687 -45.41 1.34 13.96
C SER A 687 -44.90 1.63 12.54
N SER A 688 -45.52 2.56 11.82
CA SER A 688 -45.01 2.99 10.49
C SER A 688 -43.67 3.72 10.58
N TYR A 689 -43.46 4.54 11.61
CA TYR A 689 -42.18 5.23 11.84
C TYR A 689 -41.04 4.27 12.21
N VAL A 690 -41.34 3.10 12.78
CA VAL A 690 -40.36 2.04 13.05
C VAL A 690 -40.13 1.17 11.81
N THR A 691 -41.21 0.68 11.20
CA THR A 691 -41.11 -0.31 10.13
C THR A 691 -40.53 0.29 8.85
N GLN A 692 -40.82 1.55 8.50
CA GLN A 692 -40.27 2.15 7.28
C GLN A 692 -38.73 2.27 7.26
N PRO A 693 -38.06 2.91 8.24
CA PRO A 693 -36.60 2.96 8.26
C PRO A 693 -35.96 1.57 8.31
N LEU A 694 -36.52 0.66 9.10
CA LEU A 694 -36.02 -0.72 9.20
C LEU A 694 -36.16 -1.51 7.89
N LEU A 695 -37.22 -1.29 7.12
CA LEU A 695 -37.36 -1.91 5.80
C LEU A 695 -36.41 -1.28 4.77
N ARG A 696 -36.20 0.04 4.84
CA ARG A 696 -35.22 0.75 3.99
C ARG A 696 -33.77 0.34 4.29
N LEU A 697 -33.47 -0.28 5.42
CA LEU A 697 -32.14 -0.86 5.66
C LEU A 697 -31.77 -1.89 4.59
N SER A 698 -32.72 -2.56 3.93
CA SER A 698 -32.41 -3.49 2.84
C SER A 698 -31.88 -2.77 1.60
N THR A 699 -32.44 -1.62 1.23
CA THR A 699 -31.95 -0.82 0.09
C THR A 699 -30.63 -0.14 0.44
N ILE A 700 -30.46 0.34 1.67
CA ILE A 700 -29.18 0.84 2.17
C ILE A 700 -28.13 -0.26 2.13
N TRP A 701 -28.48 -1.50 2.48
CA TRP A 701 -27.57 -2.63 2.39
C TRP A 701 -27.10 -2.87 0.94
N GLN A 702 -27.99 -2.72 -0.05
CA GLN A 702 -27.60 -2.77 -1.46
C GLN A 702 -26.64 -1.63 -1.82
N ASN A 703 -26.92 -0.41 -1.35
CA ASN A 703 -26.03 0.74 -1.55
C ASN A 703 -24.66 0.52 -0.88
N ILE A 704 -24.61 -0.13 0.28
CA ILE A 704 -23.36 -0.52 0.95
C ILE A 704 -22.59 -1.55 0.11
N GLN A 705 -23.26 -2.50 -0.55
CA GLN A 705 -22.59 -3.41 -1.47
C GLN A 705 -22.04 -2.69 -2.70
N GLU A 706 -22.81 -1.74 -3.27
CA GLU A 706 -22.36 -0.90 -4.37
C GLU A 706 -21.12 -0.08 -3.97
N LEU A 707 -21.18 0.58 -2.81
CA LEU A 707 -20.06 1.27 -2.22
C LEU A 707 -18.83 0.39 -2.08
N ARG A 708 -19.00 -0.83 -1.55
CA ARG A 708 -17.88 -1.74 -1.35
C ARG A 708 -17.16 -2.05 -2.68
N VAL A 709 -17.91 -2.23 -3.76
CA VAL A 709 -17.34 -2.42 -5.11
C VAL A 709 -16.66 -1.15 -5.60
N SER A 710 -17.25 0.03 -5.36
CA SER A 710 -16.61 1.32 -5.68
C SER A 710 -15.31 1.53 -4.91
N PHE A 711 -15.25 1.20 -3.61
CA PHE A 711 -14.02 1.19 -2.82
C PHE A 711 -12.99 0.21 -3.38
N GLU A 712 -13.37 -1.02 -3.72
CA GLU A 712 -12.44 -2.00 -4.32
C GLU A 712 -11.83 -1.49 -5.64
N ARG A 713 -12.63 -0.83 -6.48
CA ARG A 713 -12.18 -0.27 -7.77
C ARG A 713 -11.31 0.98 -7.62
N LEU A 714 -11.68 1.87 -6.71
CA LEU A 714 -10.90 3.08 -6.39
C LEU A 714 -9.60 2.72 -5.64
N GLY A 715 -9.65 1.67 -4.81
CA GLY A 715 -8.49 1.11 -4.12
C GLY A 715 -7.41 0.62 -5.07
N ASP A 716 -7.76 0.17 -6.28
CA ASP A 716 -6.73 -0.13 -7.29
C ASP A 716 -5.89 1.11 -7.70
N ILE A 717 -6.44 2.32 -7.55
CA ILE A 717 -5.66 3.57 -7.65
C ILE A 717 -4.94 3.84 -6.33
N ILE A 718 -5.68 3.96 -5.22
CA ILE A 718 -5.17 4.44 -3.92
C ILE A 718 -4.19 3.49 -3.23
N ASP A 719 -4.31 2.18 -3.44
CA ASP A 719 -3.39 1.16 -2.94
C ASP A 719 -2.14 1.02 -3.84
N THR A 720 -2.08 1.72 -4.98
CA THR A 720 -0.85 1.72 -5.78
C THR A 720 0.19 2.58 -5.07
N PRO A 721 1.41 2.08 -4.83
CA PRO A 721 2.43 2.88 -4.17
C PRO A 721 2.78 4.12 -5.00
N GLU A 722 2.87 5.27 -4.31
CA GLU A 722 3.32 6.52 -4.90
C GLU A 722 4.77 6.41 -5.41
N GLU A 723 5.09 7.18 -6.45
CA GLU A 723 6.44 7.28 -7.01
C GLU A 723 7.44 7.85 -5.99
N THR A 724 6.93 8.75 -5.13
CA THR A 724 7.69 9.42 -4.07
C THR A 724 7.11 8.97 -2.73
N SER A 725 7.88 8.22 -1.95
CA SER A 725 7.50 7.87 -0.57
C SER A 725 7.91 8.98 0.40
N ASP A 726 7.45 8.94 1.66
CA ASP A 726 7.95 9.87 2.68
C ASP A 726 9.47 9.72 2.89
N LYS A 727 10.03 8.51 2.71
CA LYS A 727 11.47 8.27 2.68
C LYS A 727 12.18 8.99 1.53
N ASP A 728 11.51 9.22 0.40
CA ASP A 728 12.08 9.99 -0.71
C ASP A 728 12.15 11.49 -0.40
N LYS A 729 11.25 12.01 0.45
CA LYS A 729 11.28 13.43 0.91
C LYS A 729 12.39 13.67 1.93
N GLU A 730 12.82 12.63 2.64
CA GLU A 730 13.94 12.65 3.59
C GLU A 730 15.31 12.54 2.88
N LYS A 731 15.33 12.21 1.58
CA LYS A 731 16.58 12.17 0.80
C LYS A 731 17.18 13.56 0.68
N ILE A 732 18.50 13.58 0.50
CA ILE A 732 19.24 14.82 0.32
C ILE A 732 18.75 15.49 -0.98
N PRO A 733 18.35 16.77 -0.95
CA PRO A 733 18.01 17.50 -2.17
C PRO A 733 19.25 17.61 -3.05
N LEU A 734 19.08 17.39 -4.36
CA LEU A 734 20.18 17.47 -5.31
C LEU A 734 20.68 18.93 -5.36
N PRO A 735 21.99 19.18 -5.15
CA PRO A 735 22.58 20.50 -5.36
C PRO A 735 22.37 20.99 -6.80
N SER A 736 22.69 22.26 -7.05
CA SER A 736 22.64 22.81 -8.40
C SER A 736 23.51 21.99 -9.36
N ILE A 737 22.88 21.44 -10.40
CA ILE A 737 23.55 20.59 -11.38
C ILE A 737 24.59 21.41 -12.17
N THR A 738 25.82 20.92 -12.21
CA THR A 738 26.86 21.37 -13.12
C THR A 738 26.68 20.75 -14.50
N GLY A 739 26.38 19.45 -14.57
CA GLY A 739 25.91 18.78 -15.80
C GLY A 739 26.69 17.54 -16.21
N ASN A 740 27.53 16.96 -15.34
CA ASN A 740 28.19 15.69 -15.63
C ASN A 740 27.21 14.53 -15.46
N VAL A 741 27.22 13.59 -16.40
CA VAL A 741 26.30 12.44 -16.39
C VAL A 741 27.10 11.16 -16.60
N GLU A 742 26.84 10.16 -15.78
CA GLU A 742 27.49 8.85 -15.89
C GLU A 742 26.46 7.70 -15.74
N PHE A 743 26.44 6.80 -16.72
CA PHE A 743 25.70 5.55 -16.68
C PHE A 743 26.68 4.41 -16.38
N LYS A 744 26.41 3.60 -15.34
CA LYS A 744 27.23 2.44 -14.96
C LYS A 744 26.42 1.16 -15.04
N ASN A 745 26.83 0.23 -15.90
CA ASN A 745 26.28 -1.13 -16.04
C ASN A 745 24.75 -1.16 -16.08
N ILE A 746 24.14 -0.29 -16.88
CA ILE A 746 22.68 -0.13 -16.88
C ILE A 746 21.99 -1.28 -17.63
N PHE A 747 21.03 -1.90 -16.96
CA PHE A 747 20.10 -2.88 -17.51
C PHE A 747 18.66 -2.42 -17.27
N PHE A 748 17.81 -2.51 -18.29
CA PHE A 748 16.41 -2.09 -18.18
C PHE A 748 15.49 -2.87 -19.12
N THR A 749 14.31 -3.25 -18.60
CA THR A 749 13.12 -3.64 -19.36
C THR A 749 11.87 -3.01 -18.76
N PHE A 750 10.80 -2.84 -19.56
CA PHE A 750 9.52 -2.31 -19.08
C PHE A 750 8.71 -3.32 -18.26
N ASN A 751 8.86 -4.61 -18.55
CA ASN A 751 8.21 -5.72 -17.86
C ASN A 751 9.23 -6.85 -17.69
N ASP A 752 9.24 -7.51 -16.53
CA ASP A 752 10.18 -8.61 -16.23
C ASP A 752 10.03 -9.81 -17.20
N ASP A 753 8.87 -9.94 -17.86
CA ASP A 753 8.57 -10.98 -18.87
C ASP A 753 8.96 -10.60 -20.31
N LYS A 754 9.58 -9.43 -20.54
CA LYS A 754 9.93 -8.93 -21.89
C LYS A 754 11.43 -8.77 -22.10
N ASP A 755 11.84 -8.79 -23.37
CA ASP A 755 13.23 -8.58 -23.80
C ASP A 755 13.88 -7.35 -23.15
N VAL A 756 15.14 -7.52 -22.76
CA VAL A 756 15.97 -6.45 -22.19
C VAL A 756 16.18 -5.35 -23.23
N ILE A 757 15.73 -4.14 -22.93
CA ILE A 757 15.73 -2.99 -23.85
C ILE A 757 17.06 -2.25 -23.80
N LEU A 758 17.67 -2.13 -22.61
CA LEU A 758 19.00 -1.57 -22.44
C LEU A 758 19.90 -2.63 -21.83
N LYS A 759 21.04 -2.89 -22.48
CA LYS A 759 21.96 -3.98 -22.17
C LYS A 759 23.33 -3.40 -21.86
N ASN A 760 23.72 -3.48 -20.59
CA ASN A 760 25.05 -3.10 -20.09
C ASN A 760 25.55 -1.72 -20.57
N ILE A 761 24.72 -0.68 -20.44
CA ILE A 761 25.11 0.67 -20.87
C ILE A 761 26.12 1.27 -19.89
N ASN A 762 27.29 1.64 -20.42
CA ASN A 762 28.37 2.33 -19.71
C ASN A 762 28.77 3.59 -20.48
N LEU A 763 28.63 4.76 -19.86
CA LEU A 763 28.84 6.04 -20.54
C LEU A 763 29.20 7.15 -19.56
N LYS A 764 30.10 8.05 -19.97
CA LYS A 764 30.46 9.28 -19.24
C LYS A 764 30.32 10.49 -20.15
N ILE A 765 29.62 11.51 -19.68
CA ILE A 765 29.37 12.78 -20.38
C ILE A 765 29.82 13.91 -19.48
N LYS A 766 30.61 14.83 -20.04
CA LYS A 766 31.12 15.99 -19.32
C LYS A 766 30.10 17.12 -19.33
N SER A 767 30.11 17.91 -18.26
CA SER A 767 29.32 19.13 -18.12
C SER A 767 29.48 20.06 -19.33
N GLY A 768 28.37 20.57 -19.84
CA GLY A 768 28.33 21.56 -20.93
C GLY A 768 28.43 20.99 -22.34
N GLN A 769 28.49 19.66 -22.50
CA GLN A 769 28.53 19.03 -23.83
C GLN A 769 27.16 19.04 -24.52
N PHE A 770 27.18 19.27 -25.83
CA PHE A 770 26.05 18.99 -26.71
C PHE A 770 26.20 17.55 -27.25
N VAL A 771 25.33 16.66 -26.79
CA VAL A 771 25.40 15.21 -27.06
C VAL A 771 24.29 14.80 -28.03
N GLY A 772 24.66 14.32 -29.20
CA GLY A 772 23.75 13.73 -30.18
C GLY A 772 23.49 12.25 -29.87
N VAL A 773 22.24 11.84 -29.71
CA VAL A 773 21.85 10.44 -29.48
C VAL A 773 21.16 9.89 -30.71
N VAL A 774 21.83 8.96 -31.40
CA VAL A 774 21.40 8.44 -32.71
C VAL A 774 21.25 6.93 -32.71
N GLY A 775 20.50 6.42 -33.67
CA GLY A 775 20.21 5.00 -33.84
C GLY A 775 18.85 4.76 -34.47
N GLN A 776 18.60 3.51 -34.88
CA GLN A 776 17.32 3.11 -35.48
C GLN A 776 16.14 3.28 -34.50
N SER A 777 14.92 3.36 -35.01
CA SER A 777 13.72 3.34 -34.16
C SER A 777 13.70 2.05 -33.33
N GLY A 778 13.29 2.15 -32.06
CA GLY A 778 13.29 1.02 -31.14
C GLY A 778 14.65 0.64 -30.53
N SER A 779 15.75 1.34 -30.84
CA SER A 779 17.08 1.02 -30.27
C SER A 779 17.26 1.36 -28.79
N GLY A 780 16.26 1.97 -28.13
CA GLY A 780 16.29 2.31 -26.70
C GLY A 780 16.68 3.76 -26.36
N LYS A 781 16.83 4.66 -27.35
CA LYS A 781 17.28 6.06 -27.14
C LYS A 781 16.42 6.84 -26.13
N SER A 782 15.12 6.95 -26.41
CA SER A 782 14.17 7.65 -25.55
C SER A 782 14.09 6.98 -24.17
N THR A 783 14.17 5.65 -24.13
CA THR A 783 14.19 4.88 -22.88
C THR A 783 15.41 5.21 -22.02
N LEU A 784 16.60 5.26 -22.60
CA LEU A 784 17.83 5.64 -21.90
C LEU A 784 17.73 7.06 -21.31
N MET A 785 17.19 8.00 -22.08
CA MET A 785 17.03 9.38 -21.63
C MET A 785 15.96 9.54 -20.54
N LYS A 786 14.90 8.73 -20.54
CA LYS A 786 13.89 8.71 -19.47
C LYS A 786 14.44 8.20 -18.11
N LEU A 787 15.60 7.57 -18.08
CA LEU A 787 16.26 7.17 -16.82
C LEU A 787 16.90 8.36 -16.08
N LEU A 788 17.36 9.39 -16.78
CA LEU A 788 17.98 10.59 -16.18
C LEU A 788 17.06 11.35 -15.21
N PRO A 789 15.81 11.72 -15.58
CA PRO A 789 14.85 12.33 -14.67
C PRO A 789 14.20 11.32 -13.71
N ARG A 790 14.69 10.08 -13.67
CA ARG A 790 14.13 8.97 -12.90
C ARG A 790 12.63 8.78 -13.17
N LEU A 791 12.21 8.84 -14.44
CA LEU A 791 10.84 8.43 -14.84
C LEU A 791 10.70 6.90 -14.83
N TYR A 792 11.84 6.21 -14.98
CA TYR A 792 11.98 4.77 -14.83
C TYR A 792 13.21 4.48 -13.97
N LYS A 793 13.17 3.36 -13.23
CA LYS A 793 14.32 2.86 -12.47
C LYS A 793 14.97 1.71 -13.25
N PRO A 794 16.31 1.70 -13.42
CA PRO A 794 17.00 0.56 -14.01
C PRO A 794 16.91 -0.67 -13.10
N GLN A 795 16.88 -1.86 -13.68
CA GLN A 795 16.89 -3.13 -12.93
C GLN A 795 18.28 -3.46 -12.39
N GLY A 796 19.32 -3.03 -13.11
CA GLY A 796 20.71 -3.17 -12.71
C GLY A 796 21.51 -1.94 -13.11
N GLY A 797 22.57 -1.64 -12.34
CA GLY A 797 23.43 -0.49 -12.57
C GLY A 797 22.99 0.78 -11.83
N LYS A 798 23.66 1.90 -12.13
CA LYS A 798 23.40 3.22 -11.51
C LYS A 798 23.51 4.34 -12.52
N VAL A 799 22.63 5.33 -12.39
CA VAL A 799 22.69 6.60 -13.14
C VAL A 799 23.15 7.67 -12.18
N LEU A 800 24.23 8.36 -12.53
CA LEU A 800 24.88 9.38 -11.71
C LEU A 800 24.80 10.72 -12.42
N ILE A 801 24.40 11.76 -11.68
CA ILE A 801 24.48 13.16 -12.11
C ILE A 801 25.41 13.87 -11.13
N ASP A 802 26.52 14.43 -11.61
CA ASP A 802 27.55 15.07 -10.78
C ASP A 802 28.02 14.20 -9.60
N ASN A 803 28.17 12.89 -9.85
CA ASN A 803 28.50 11.84 -8.89
C ASN A 803 27.41 11.51 -7.85
N TYR A 804 26.23 12.11 -7.93
CA TYR A 804 25.07 11.74 -7.14
C TYR A 804 24.23 10.69 -7.86
N ASP A 805 23.93 9.59 -7.19
CA ASP A 805 23.01 8.56 -7.71
C ASP A 805 21.59 9.12 -7.72
N VAL A 806 20.95 9.15 -8.90
CA VAL A 806 19.59 9.67 -9.06
C VAL A 806 18.57 8.96 -8.17
N ASN A 807 18.84 7.70 -7.77
CA ASN A 807 17.97 6.95 -6.86
C ASN A 807 18.11 7.39 -5.39
N LYS A 808 19.20 8.09 -5.04
CA LYS A 808 19.51 8.50 -3.65
C LYS A 808 19.19 9.96 -3.35
N VAL A 809 18.78 10.74 -4.35
CA VAL A 809 18.37 12.14 -4.18
C VAL A 809 16.85 12.30 -4.21
N GLU A 810 16.38 13.40 -3.65
CA GLU A 810 14.97 13.78 -3.60
C GLU A 810 14.44 14.11 -5.02
N LEU A 811 13.28 13.56 -5.39
CA LEU A 811 12.82 13.50 -6.79
C LEU A 811 12.52 14.87 -7.41
N TYR A 812 11.88 15.76 -6.65
CA TYR A 812 11.44 17.04 -7.20
C TYR A 812 12.64 17.97 -7.37
N SER A 813 13.62 17.94 -6.46
CA SER A 813 14.90 18.66 -6.65
C SER A 813 15.66 18.22 -7.91
N LEU A 814 15.59 16.93 -8.29
CA LEU A 814 16.14 16.40 -9.52
C LEU A 814 15.38 16.92 -10.74
N ARG A 815 14.06 16.70 -10.79
CA ARG A 815 13.22 17.03 -11.97
C ARG A 815 13.13 18.53 -12.24
N ARG A 816 13.16 19.37 -11.21
CA ARG A 816 13.15 20.83 -11.36
C ARG A 816 14.36 21.37 -12.15
N GLN A 817 15.47 20.62 -12.17
CA GLN A 817 16.71 21.04 -12.81
C GLN A 817 16.92 20.42 -14.21
N ILE A 818 16.04 19.50 -14.62
CA ILE A 818 16.08 18.79 -15.90
C ILE A 818 14.91 19.23 -16.77
N GLY A 819 15.18 19.79 -17.94
CA GLY A 819 14.17 20.10 -18.95
C GLY A 819 14.01 18.95 -19.92
N ILE A 820 12.78 18.58 -20.27
CA ILE A 820 12.49 17.52 -21.24
C ILE A 820 11.48 18.02 -22.26
N VAL A 821 11.85 17.94 -23.53
CA VAL A 821 10.92 18.09 -24.65
C VAL A 821 10.60 16.70 -25.19
N PRO A 822 9.38 16.17 -24.99
CA PRO A 822 8.99 14.86 -25.49
C PRO A 822 8.75 14.88 -27.01
N GLN A 823 8.79 13.71 -27.63
CA GLN A 823 8.54 13.50 -29.07
C GLN A 823 7.19 14.06 -29.53
N GLU A 824 6.13 13.79 -28.76
CA GLU A 824 4.78 14.32 -28.99
C GLU A 824 4.43 15.35 -27.90
N PRO A 825 4.67 16.65 -28.13
CA PRO A 825 4.36 17.68 -27.16
C PRO A 825 2.85 17.89 -27.02
N LEU A 826 2.36 17.81 -25.78
CA LEU A 826 0.99 18.16 -25.44
C LEU A 826 0.90 19.62 -24.97
N LEU A 827 -0.01 20.38 -25.58
CA LEU A 827 -0.42 21.70 -25.13
C LEU A 827 -1.75 21.60 -24.39
N PHE A 828 -1.88 22.34 -23.30
CA PHE A 828 -3.10 22.43 -22.52
C PHE A 828 -4.01 23.49 -23.13
N ALA A 829 -5.32 23.33 -22.95
CA ALA A 829 -6.27 24.37 -23.35
C ALA A 829 -5.99 25.66 -22.56
N GLY A 830 -5.94 26.80 -23.25
CA GLY A 830 -5.52 28.09 -22.68
C GLY A 830 -4.71 28.92 -23.67
N SER A 831 -4.19 30.06 -23.23
CA SER A 831 -3.38 30.93 -24.11
C SER A 831 -2.02 30.32 -24.44
N ILE A 832 -1.40 30.79 -25.53
CA ILE A 832 0.01 30.48 -25.83
C ILE A 832 0.90 30.91 -24.66
N ASN A 833 0.62 32.08 -24.08
CA ASN A 833 1.33 32.59 -22.91
C ASN A 833 1.30 31.59 -21.75
N SER A 834 0.11 31.15 -21.32
CA SER A 834 -0.01 30.20 -20.20
C SER A 834 0.62 28.83 -20.52
N ASN A 835 0.63 28.45 -21.79
CA ASN A 835 1.32 27.24 -22.23
C ASN A 835 2.84 27.36 -22.16
N ILE A 836 3.44 28.51 -22.44
CA ILE A 836 4.90 28.71 -22.30
C ILE A 836 5.25 28.86 -20.82
N ALA A 837 4.46 29.62 -20.06
CA ALA A 837 4.63 29.86 -18.62
C ALA A 837 4.22 28.67 -17.72
N LEU A 838 3.99 27.47 -18.27
CA LEU A 838 3.45 26.35 -17.51
C LEU A 838 4.33 25.95 -16.31
N THR A 839 5.66 26.05 -16.45
CA THR A 839 6.63 25.72 -15.38
C THR A 839 6.84 26.85 -14.39
N ASP A 840 6.48 28.07 -14.78
CA ASP A 840 6.60 29.29 -13.97
C ASP A 840 5.49 30.29 -14.35
N PRO A 841 4.29 30.17 -13.74
CA PRO A 841 3.14 30.99 -14.09
C PRO A 841 3.34 32.49 -13.81
N GLU A 842 4.32 32.85 -12.98
CA GLU A 842 4.63 34.23 -12.61
C GLU A 842 5.77 34.83 -13.47
N ALA A 843 6.27 34.08 -14.47
CA ALA A 843 7.36 34.52 -15.32
C ALA A 843 7.04 35.85 -16.04
N PRO A 844 7.95 36.84 -16.04
CA PRO A 844 7.74 38.10 -16.72
C PRO A 844 7.68 37.90 -18.24
N SER A 845 6.83 38.68 -18.92
CA SER A 845 6.63 38.59 -20.38
C SER A 845 7.92 38.65 -21.19
N GLU A 846 8.93 39.38 -20.71
CA GLU A 846 10.24 39.49 -21.36
C GLU A 846 10.98 38.14 -21.42
N GLU A 847 10.92 37.34 -20.34
CA GLU A 847 11.53 36.01 -20.30
C GLU A 847 10.79 35.03 -21.19
N ILE A 848 9.46 35.12 -21.23
CA ILE A 848 8.60 34.33 -22.11
C ILE A 848 8.95 34.62 -23.58
N VAL A 849 9.06 35.89 -23.96
CA VAL A 849 9.46 36.31 -25.31
C VAL A 849 10.88 35.85 -25.63
N LYS A 850 11.81 35.94 -24.68
CA LYS A 850 13.20 35.47 -24.86
C LYS A 850 13.23 33.96 -25.12
N ALA A 851 12.52 33.17 -24.34
CA ALA A 851 12.42 31.72 -24.53
C ALA A 851 11.78 31.38 -25.89
N ALA A 852 10.71 32.09 -26.27
CA ALA A 852 10.06 31.94 -27.56
C ALA A 852 10.97 32.30 -28.74
N ARG A 853 11.82 33.33 -28.62
CA ARG A 853 12.81 33.68 -29.67
C ARG A 853 13.87 32.60 -29.85
N ILE A 854 14.39 32.03 -28.75
CA ILE A 854 15.37 30.93 -28.82
C ILE A 854 14.74 29.71 -29.51
N ALA A 855 13.46 29.43 -29.24
CA ALA A 855 12.71 28.35 -29.88
C ALA A 855 12.20 28.69 -31.30
N ASN A 856 12.59 29.84 -31.86
CA ASN A 856 12.10 30.37 -33.14
C ASN A 856 10.56 30.41 -33.22
N ALA A 857 9.90 30.65 -32.09
CA ALA A 857 8.45 30.66 -31.95
C ALA A 857 7.84 32.06 -32.01
N HIS A 858 8.62 33.09 -31.66
CA HIS A 858 8.12 34.46 -31.51
C HIS A 858 7.40 34.99 -32.76
N ASP A 859 8.01 34.86 -33.93
CA ASP A 859 7.48 35.46 -35.16
C ASP A 859 6.11 34.86 -35.52
N PHE A 860 5.98 33.53 -35.54
CA PHE A 860 4.69 32.91 -35.85
C PHE A 860 3.64 33.18 -34.78
N ILE A 861 4.04 33.34 -33.51
CA ILE A 861 3.10 33.68 -32.44
C ILE A 861 2.54 35.08 -32.72
N MET A 862 3.38 36.04 -33.13
CA MET A 862 2.97 37.39 -33.46
C MET A 862 2.13 37.47 -34.75
N ASP A 863 2.26 36.50 -35.66
CA ASP A 863 1.42 36.37 -36.85
C ASP A 863 0.00 35.89 -36.54
N LEU A 864 -0.26 35.38 -35.33
CA LEU A 864 -1.62 35.01 -34.88
C LEU A 864 -2.40 36.25 -34.46
N ASN A 865 -3.72 36.22 -34.67
CA ASN A 865 -4.62 37.35 -34.42
C ASN A 865 -4.44 38.01 -33.04
N ASP A 866 -4.28 37.21 -31.98
CA ASP A 866 -4.15 37.71 -30.60
C ASP A 866 -2.72 37.54 -30.03
N GLY A 867 -1.72 37.25 -30.88
CA GLY A 867 -0.35 37.05 -30.43
C GLY A 867 -0.24 35.95 -29.35
N TYR A 868 0.50 36.25 -28.28
CA TYR A 868 0.65 35.38 -27.09
C TYR A 868 -0.66 35.11 -26.34
N SER A 869 -1.69 35.95 -26.51
CA SER A 869 -3.00 35.78 -25.89
C SER A 869 -3.92 34.84 -26.69
N THR A 870 -3.48 34.37 -27.87
CA THR A 870 -4.26 33.44 -28.69
C THR A 870 -4.59 32.19 -27.90
N ASN A 871 -5.89 31.91 -27.77
CA ASN A 871 -6.39 30.77 -27.02
C ASN A 871 -6.33 29.51 -27.88
N ILE A 872 -5.68 28.47 -27.37
CA ILE A 872 -5.54 27.19 -28.05
C ILE A 872 -6.46 26.18 -27.37
N GLY A 873 -7.15 25.35 -28.14
CA GLY A 873 -7.96 24.26 -27.60
C GLY A 873 -7.14 23.04 -27.16
N GLU A 874 -7.83 21.99 -26.72
CA GLU A 874 -7.21 20.77 -26.20
C GLU A 874 -6.17 20.18 -27.17
N ARG A 875 -5.06 19.67 -26.62
CA ARG A 875 -3.94 19.10 -27.38
C ARG A 875 -3.37 20.06 -28.44
N GLY A 876 -3.53 21.36 -28.24
CA GLY A 876 -3.04 22.36 -29.18
C GLY A 876 -3.87 22.48 -30.46
N SER A 877 -5.18 22.20 -30.42
CA SER A 877 -6.03 22.28 -31.62
C SER A 877 -5.95 23.67 -32.26
N GLY A 878 -5.71 23.73 -33.58
CA GLY A 878 -5.52 24.99 -34.32
C GLY A 878 -4.06 25.33 -34.62
N LEU A 879 -3.10 24.58 -34.09
CA LEU A 879 -1.67 24.74 -34.39
C LEU A 879 -1.11 23.55 -35.20
N SER A 880 -0.12 23.81 -36.06
CA SER A 880 0.63 22.78 -36.76
C SER A 880 1.56 22.02 -35.81
N GLY A 881 1.98 20.80 -36.19
CA GLY A 881 2.91 19.99 -35.38
C GLY A 881 4.21 20.73 -35.04
N GLY A 882 4.80 21.42 -36.02
CA GLY A 882 5.99 22.23 -35.81
C GLY A 882 5.77 23.45 -34.90
N GLN A 883 4.59 24.09 -34.93
CA GLN A 883 4.25 25.16 -33.98
C GLN A 883 4.15 24.62 -32.55
N LYS A 884 3.51 23.46 -32.35
CA LYS A 884 3.42 22.81 -31.03
C LYS A 884 4.79 22.46 -30.46
N GLN A 885 5.67 21.90 -31.29
CA GLN A 885 7.06 21.61 -30.90
C GLN A 885 7.80 22.88 -30.47
N ARG A 886 7.75 23.97 -31.26
CA ARG A 886 8.40 25.23 -30.88
C ARG A 886 7.86 25.83 -29.57
N ILE A 887 6.56 25.74 -29.30
CA ILE A 887 5.97 26.16 -28.02
C ILE A 887 6.47 25.28 -26.87
N ALA A 888 6.54 23.96 -27.05
CA ALA A 888 7.05 23.06 -26.02
C ALA A 888 8.55 23.24 -25.75
N ILE A 889 9.34 23.57 -26.77
CA ILE A 889 10.74 23.96 -26.63
C ILE A 889 10.83 25.26 -25.82
N ALA A 890 10.05 26.29 -26.17
CA ALA A 890 10.01 27.55 -25.42
C ALA A 890 9.63 27.34 -23.95
N ARG A 891 8.59 26.54 -23.68
CA ARG A 891 8.16 26.13 -22.33
C ARG A 891 9.31 25.53 -21.52
N THR A 892 10.06 24.62 -22.15
CA THR A 892 11.16 23.92 -21.47
C THR A 892 12.33 24.86 -21.21
N LEU A 893 12.64 25.74 -22.16
CA LEU A 893 13.73 26.72 -22.03
C LEU A 893 13.45 27.80 -20.98
N LEU A 894 12.18 28.15 -20.74
CA LEU A 894 11.79 29.13 -19.73
C LEU A 894 12.31 28.76 -18.33
N SER A 895 12.23 27.47 -17.96
CA SER A 895 12.75 26.95 -16.68
C SER A 895 14.28 27.01 -16.53
N ASN A 896 15.00 27.41 -17.58
CA ASN A 896 16.46 27.49 -17.65
C ASN A 896 17.21 26.27 -17.07
N PRO A 897 16.91 25.04 -17.55
CA PRO A 897 17.45 23.82 -16.97
C PRO A 897 18.93 23.62 -17.29
N LYS A 898 19.67 22.99 -16.36
CA LYS A 898 21.11 22.68 -16.49
C LYS A 898 21.37 21.42 -17.30
N LEU A 899 20.40 20.51 -17.31
CA LEU A 899 20.34 19.35 -18.20
C LEU A 899 19.10 19.48 -19.08
N LEU A 900 19.28 19.45 -20.40
CA LEU A 900 18.19 19.53 -21.35
C LEU A 900 18.12 18.25 -22.18
N ILE A 901 16.96 17.61 -22.25
CA ILE A 901 16.70 16.42 -23.04
C ILE A 901 15.69 16.78 -24.14
N MET A 902 16.08 16.56 -25.39
CA MET A 902 15.27 16.84 -26.57
C MET A 902 15.01 15.51 -27.28
N ASP A 903 13.82 14.94 -27.11
CA ASP A 903 13.45 13.65 -27.71
C ASP A 903 12.74 13.87 -29.05
N GLU A 904 13.47 13.80 -30.16
CA GLU A 904 12.94 14.04 -31.52
C GLU A 904 12.12 15.34 -31.66
N ALA A 905 12.49 16.36 -30.89
CA ALA A 905 11.74 17.60 -30.71
C ALA A 905 11.67 18.49 -31.97
N THR A 906 12.38 18.14 -33.04
CA THR A 906 12.40 18.86 -34.33
C THR A 906 11.83 18.04 -35.49
N SER A 907 11.31 16.84 -35.21
CA SER A 907 10.82 15.89 -36.23
C SER A 907 9.69 16.44 -37.10
N ALA A 908 8.86 17.35 -36.59
CA ALA A 908 7.74 17.97 -37.31
C ALA A 908 8.09 19.34 -37.90
N LEU A 909 9.35 19.75 -37.84
CA LEU A 909 9.85 20.99 -38.43
C LEU A 909 10.41 20.75 -39.83
N ASP A 910 10.21 21.76 -40.69
CA ASP A 910 10.93 21.89 -41.95
C ASP A 910 12.41 22.16 -41.69
N TYR A 911 13.25 21.90 -42.69
CA TYR A 911 14.70 21.94 -42.58
C TYR A 911 15.23 23.34 -42.17
N GLU A 912 14.64 24.42 -42.68
CA GLU A 912 15.09 25.78 -42.34
C GLU A 912 14.75 26.13 -40.89
N THR A 913 13.52 25.85 -40.45
CA THR A 913 13.10 26.08 -39.07
C THR A 913 13.88 25.22 -38.09
N GLU A 914 14.10 23.94 -38.40
CA GLU A 914 14.90 23.02 -37.60
C GLU A 914 16.32 23.56 -37.39
N ARG A 915 16.97 24.03 -38.47
CA ARG A 915 18.31 24.61 -38.39
C ARG A 915 18.34 25.85 -37.49
N LYS A 916 17.40 26.78 -37.65
CA LYS A 916 17.29 27.99 -36.80
C LYS A 916 17.10 27.64 -35.32
N VAL A 917 16.24 26.66 -35.03
CA VAL A 917 16.01 26.18 -33.66
C VAL A 917 17.28 25.54 -33.09
N CYS A 918 17.98 24.70 -33.86
CA CYS A 918 19.23 24.08 -33.42
C CYS A 918 20.34 25.12 -33.16
N GLU A 919 20.48 26.12 -34.03
CA GLU A 919 21.42 27.24 -33.84
C GLU A 919 21.07 28.07 -32.58
N GLY A 920 19.78 28.36 -32.39
CA GLY A 920 19.26 29.00 -31.18
C GLY A 920 19.54 28.20 -29.91
N LEU A 921 19.24 26.90 -29.91
CA LEU A 921 19.53 25.99 -28.81
C LEU A 921 21.03 25.91 -28.52
N ARG A 922 21.87 25.82 -29.55
CA ARG A 922 23.32 25.76 -29.39
C ARG A 922 23.89 27.04 -28.79
N SER A 923 23.45 28.21 -29.26
CA SER A 923 23.88 29.48 -28.69
C SER A 923 23.43 29.64 -27.22
N SER A 924 22.23 29.14 -26.90
CA SER A 924 21.69 29.08 -25.54
C SER A 924 22.30 27.98 -24.66
N SER A 925 22.96 26.98 -25.26
CA SER A 925 23.52 25.80 -24.58
C SER A 925 24.79 26.07 -23.77
N LYS A 926 25.35 27.29 -23.82
CA LYS A 926 26.54 27.65 -23.02
C LYS A 926 26.24 27.46 -21.52
N GLY A 927 26.95 26.53 -20.90
CA GLY A 927 26.82 26.21 -19.47
C GLY A 927 25.66 25.27 -19.12
N ARG A 928 25.13 24.50 -20.08
CA ARG A 928 24.18 23.38 -19.85
C ARG A 928 24.59 22.17 -20.70
N THR A 929 24.33 20.97 -20.20
CA THR A 929 24.51 19.75 -21.01
C THR A 929 23.22 19.44 -21.75
N VAL A 930 23.32 19.18 -23.05
CA VAL A 930 22.15 18.95 -23.91
C VAL A 930 22.22 17.54 -24.49
N PHE A 931 21.13 16.79 -24.37
CA PHE A 931 20.92 15.51 -25.03
C PHE A 931 19.93 15.70 -26.17
N PHE A 932 20.41 15.57 -27.41
CA PHE A 932 19.61 15.75 -28.61
C PHE A 932 19.39 14.41 -29.31
N ILE A 933 18.21 13.83 -29.13
CA ILE A 933 17.82 12.57 -29.74
C ILE A 933 17.20 12.87 -31.09
N THR A 934 17.73 12.26 -32.15
CA THR A 934 17.21 12.46 -33.50
C THR A 934 17.45 11.23 -34.36
N HIS A 935 16.59 11.05 -35.35
CA HIS A 935 16.88 10.18 -36.48
C HIS A 935 17.58 10.94 -37.61
N ARG A 936 17.56 12.29 -37.65
CA ARG A 936 18.19 13.10 -38.71
C ARG A 936 19.66 13.38 -38.40
N LEU A 937 20.58 12.63 -39.01
CA LEU A 937 22.01 12.70 -38.67
C LEU A 937 22.67 14.04 -39.01
N SER A 938 22.13 14.78 -39.97
CA SER A 938 22.59 16.13 -40.34
C SER A 938 22.52 17.12 -39.17
N THR A 939 21.53 16.98 -38.28
CA THR A 939 21.32 17.89 -37.14
C THR A 939 22.34 17.70 -36.02
N VAL A 940 22.84 16.48 -35.84
CA VAL A 940 23.83 16.14 -34.81
C VAL A 940 25.27 16.15 -35.31
N LYS A 941 25.50 16.44 -36.60
CA LYS A 941 26.85 16.53 -37.20
C LYS A 941 27.81 17.40 -36.40
N ASN A 942 27.29 18.50 -35.84
CA ASN A 942 28.10 19.47 -35.10
C ASN A 942 28.03 19.27 -33.56
N SER A 943 27.61 18.10 -33.09
CA SER A 943 27.60 17.76 -31.66
C SER A 943 29.02 17.55 -31.14
N ASP A 944 29.25 17.88 -29.87
CA ASP A 944 30.55 17.66 -29.23
C ASP A 944 30.81 16.16 -29.00
N LEU A 945 29.74 15.37 -28.87
CA LEU A 945 29.79 13.92 -28.75
C LEU A 945 28.55 13.30 -29.42
N ILE A 946 28.75 12.24 -30.18
CA ILE A 946 27.67 11.45 -30.78
C ILE A 946 27.67 10.05 -30.17
N LEU A 947 26.50 9.60 -29.75
CA LEU A 947 26.25 8.28 -29.17
C LEU A 947 25.41 7.47 -30.14
N MET A 948 25.96 6.39 -30.67
CA MET A 948 25.22 5.48 -31.54
C MET A 948 24.72 4.27 -30.75
N LEU A 949 23.39 4.23 -30.56
CA LEU A 949 22.69 3.10 -29.93
C LEU A 949 22.15 2.11 -30.96
N HIS A 950 22.46 0.83 -30.75
CA HIS A 950 21.93 -0.29 -31.52
C HIS A 950 21.48 -1.43 -30.59
N GLU A 951 20.24 -1.90 -30.77
CA GLU A 951 19.66 -3.03 -30.02
C GLU A 951 19.88 -2.97 -28.49
N GLY A 952 19.78 -1.77 -27.92
CA GLY A 952 19.93 -1.55 -26.48
C GLY A 952 21.36 -1.43 -25.98
N THR A 953 22.36 -1.41 -26.86
CA THR A 953 23.79 -1.23 -26.54
C THR A 953 24.33 0.05 -27.19
N ILE A 954 25.32 0.68 -26.56
CA ILE A 954 26.11 1.74 -27.22
C ILE A 954 27.21 1.04 -28.02
N VAL A 955 27.16 1.17 -29.34
CA VAL A 955 28.12 0.52 -30.25
C VAL A 955 29.28 1.42 -30.63
N GLU A 956 29.03 2.73 -30.77
CA GLU A 956 30.05 3.72 -31.16
C GLU A 956 29.84 5.04 -30.43
N THR A 957 30.94 5.70 -30.08
CA THR A 957 30.96 7.03 -29.45
C THR A 957 32.12 7.85 -29.99
N GLY A 958 31.89 9.10 -30.35
CA GLY A 958 32.94 10.00 -30.83
C GLY A 958 32.37 11.26 -31.47
N THR A 959 33.24 12.05 -32.09
CA THR A 959 32.80 13.16 -32.96
C THR A 959 32.33 12.64 -34.31
N HIS A 960 31.62 13.47 -35.09
CA HIS A 960 31.19 13.08 -36.44
C HIS A 960 32.37 12.62 -37.31
N GLU A 961 33.49 13.35 -37.29
CA GLU A 961 34.66 13.02 -38.09
C GLU A 961 35.28 11.67 -37.68
N GLU A 962 35.40 11.42 -36.38
CA GLU A 962 35.89 10.14 -35.83
C GLU A 962 35.00 8.97 -36.27
N LEU A 963 33.67 9.12 -36.11
CA LEU A 963 32.70 8.07 -36.44
C LEU A 963 32.61 7.80 -37.95
N MET A 964 32.74 8.83 -38.78
CA MET A 964 32.80 8.67 -40.24
C MET A 964 34.08 7.93 -40.67
N ASN A 965 35.22 8.21 -40.03
CA ASN A 965 36.49 7.55 -40.30
C ASN A 965 36.49 6.07 -39.88
N LEU A 966 35.78 5.72 -38.80
CA LEU A 966 35.62 4.34 -38.35
C LEU A 966 34.85 3.45 -39.36
N LYS A 967 34.09 4.05 -40.29
CA LYS A 967 33.25 3.35 -41.28
C LYS A 967 32.35 2.28 -40.66
N GLY A 968 31.92 2.51 -39.43
CA GLY A 968 31.08 1.58 -38.67
C GLY A 968 29.58 1.80 -38.92
N ARG A 969 28.77 1.49 -37.92
CA ARG A 969 27.31 1.59 -37.97
C ARG A 969 26.85 3.03 -38.17
N TYR A 970 27.49 4.02 -37.55
CA TYR A 970 27.17 5.42 -37.77
C TYR A 970 27.35 5.83 -39.24
N PHE A 971 28.48 5.48 -39.84
CA PHE A 971 28.78 5.75 -41.25
C PHE A 971 27.74 5.10 -42.18
N ALA A 972 27.39 3.83 -41.95
CA ALA A 972 26.38 3.14 -42.74
C ALA A 972 25.00 3.85 -42.67
N LEU A 973 24.61 4.29 -41.48
CA LEU A 973 23.36 5.00 -41.23
C LEU A 973 23.38 6.40 -41.87
N TYR A 974 24.53 7.08 -41.86
CA TYR A 974 24.75 8.37 -42.49
C TYR A 974 24.64 8.29 -44.01
N CYS A 975 25.36 7.35 -44.65
CA CYS A 975 25.27 7.14 -46.09
C CYS A 975 23.85 6.78 -46.55
N GLN A 976 23.13 5.96 -45.78
CA GLN A 976 21.74 5.61 -46.09
C GLN A 976 20.81 6.84 -46.06
N GLN A 977 21.10 7.83 -45.21
CA GLN A 977 20.32 9.08 -45.14
C GLN A 977 20.72 10.12 -46.17
N GLU A 978 21.97 10.14 -46.65
CA GLU A 978 22.37 11.01 -47.76
C GLU A 978 21.99 10.45 -49.13
N SER A 979 21.82 9.12 -49.26
CA SER A 979 21.39 8.49 -50.51
C SER A 979 19.89 8.65 -50.81
N ASN A 980 19.10 8.97 -49.79
CA ASN A 980 17.65 9.23 -49.85
C ASN A 980 17.39 10.73 -49.81
#